data_AF-A0A496L8F4-F1
#
_entry.id   AF-A0A496L8F4-F1
#
_cell.length_a   1.000
_cell.length_b   1.000
_cell.length_c   1.000
_cell.angle_alpha   90.00
_cell.angle_beta   90.00
_cell.angle_gamma   90.00
#
_symmetry.space_group_name_H-M   'P 1'
#
loop_
_entity.id
_entity.type
_entity.pdbx_description
1 polymer ?
#
loop_
_entity_poly.entity_id
_entity_poly.type
_entity_poly.pdbx_seq_one_letter_code
_entity_poly.pdbx_strand_id
1 'polypeptide(L)'
;IRCSGFRLTSINLSGCDSLKNIVLSHDSLPALDVSNQHGLVYLDCNDNMLTKLDISKNPHLKVLSAYSNTNMQAVDLSNNLKLLSIDLHGNENMGTIDVTKQTNLIELSVDLTGLSSLDVTKNTELRILNFSYNNISRIDLSNNTKLQQLYLAKAPNMAAVESLDVTNMPDLRYLFFTAQGLDKIDLSKNPKLQSLYCSKNNLDTLNLSNNKELLEIICYRNRLNFNTLPVAADFPKLGEYVFNPQADIDIKKVQIAVGGKLDISAQTYNEATATTYSVKLTNTKKPSEETTLEEGKDYKESNGVFTFLKPQKDSVYVSATNSHYAFLTLKTTKFMVLKPEDMNKPSLAFKFKTGKNIGNRISLTMTAFNHGDSVKVDFGDGVLKGFKLQTYIPQYGSSTEIVGNLAGDTVKVYTYPGVQIKDLKIQHNNVRDISFVNMYALHTLDLANNELASIDISQSSNLKSLVLHKIKIKTLDLKNNWFITNLSVADNLLETLDLKRHEALITVDVSNNKLKSLLLSECKNIITLTANNNLLSEIDLRSPLELTELYLNNNKFYKIDLSRNTNLNIVWLNDNYFRFSTLPKSSAKRIFYNVQHRIEIADRAPMIDIASEAKVDENKTEYVWFFKNGSKMVANLDYKVEDGITTFLDAQTDSVYCEMTNASWPDLTLKTTMTLPSKAPETVVATLTSLDAVGKNFELSLAGDNAGYIYADYGNGKLTQLKLDTSYTIYKGNLGNNKTIKFYAYSDDPCHLRVLSVSNINLKDIDVSKLKEMTCLALYDANLMSIDVSHNTKLTQLILKGSRLSTIDLTNNKDIMLLNLTNNRFSSIDVKKLSKLSYLFLDGNKLKDIDLSSLPALSLLSIGSNELENINLKNSKNITDIFLTNNRLGNIDLTTQTKINSCHLDRNLFKLSTLPRVSINFFIYHPQADVVIPDGVGKVDLSSEYNIDGHFTKYTWLKQDSTILKEGNHYTIKDGVTVFLKQVNEKVYCVMQNDKFPKLQLKTN
;
A
#
# COMPACT_ATOMS: atom_id res chain seq x y z
N ILE A 1 10.51 23.53 -1.79
CA ILE A 1 10.82 22.47 -2.78
C ILE A 1 9.58 21.59 -2.96
N ARG A 2 9.29 21.09 -4.17
CA ARG A 2 8.19 20.16 -4.43
C ARG A 2 8.71 19.00 -5.29
N CYS A 3 8.87 17.85 -4.66
CA CYS A 3 9.27 16.60 -5.30
C CYS A 3 8.29 15.54 -4.79
N SER A 4 7.24 15.27 -5.55
CA SER A 4 6.16 14.38 -5.12
C SER A 4 5.79 13.44 -6.27
N GLY A 5 5.54 12.16 -5.96
CA GLY A 5 5.16 11.16 -6.96
C GLY A 5 6.32 10.63 -7.81
N PHE A 6 7.57 10.88 -7.39
CA PHE A 6 8.76 10.41 -8.11
C PHE A 6 9.27 9.06 -7.58
N ARG A 7 8.59 8.48 -6.58
CA ARG A 7 9.01 7.26 -5.88
C ARG A 7 10.41 7.41 -5.29
N LEU A 8 10.70 8.60 -4.75
CA LEU A 8 11.99 8.87 -4.12
C LEU A 8 12.20 7.92 -2.94
N THR A 9 13.31 7.20 -2.94
CA THR A 9 13.70 6.33 -1.82
C THR A 9 14.66 7.03 -0.84
N SER A 10 15.17 8.21 -1.21
CA SER A 10 15.98 9.08 -0.36
C SER A 10 15.97 10.52 -0.89
N ILE A 11 16.23 11.48 0.00
CA ILE A 11 16.43 12.89 -0.35
C ILE A 11 17.48 13.50 0.58
N ASN A 12 18.34 14.37 0.04
CA ASN A 12 19.31 15.12 0.82
C ASN A 12 18.99 16.62 0.72
N LEU A 13 18.65 17.24 1.85
CA LEU A 13 18.33 18.66 1.97
C LEU A 13 19.48 19.51 2.56
N SER A 14 20.67 18.92 2.71
CA SER A 14 21.86 19.62 3.20
C SER A 14 22.21 20.81 2.30
N GLY A 15 22.44 21.99 2.89
CA GLY A 15 22.74 23.23 2.18
C GLY A 15 21.51 23.96 1.63
N CYS A 16 20.30 23.45 1.87
CA CYS A 16 19.03 24.09 1.51
C CYS A 16 18.40 24.84 2.70
N ASP A 17 19.20 25.55 3.49
CA ASP A 17 18.84 26.05 4.82
C ASP A 17 17.77 27.16 4.79
N SER A 18 17.60 27.81 3.64
CA SER A 18 16.60 28.88 3.44
C SER A 18 15.19 28.37 3.12
N LEU A 19 15.00 27.04 3.02
CA LEU A 19 13.69 26.47 2.71
C LEU A 19 12.68 26.70 3.84
N LYS A 20 11.55 27.33 3.49
CA LYS A 20 10.41 27.56 4.40
C LYS A 20 9.24 26.60 4.19
N ASN A 21 9.17 26.02 2.99
CA ASN A 21 8.09 25.12 2.56
C ASN A 21 8.70 23.90 1.87
N ILE A 22 8.41 22.72 2.40
CA ILE A 22 8.85 21.43 1.87
C ILE A 22 7.60 20.60 1.57
N VAL A 23 7.51 20.07 0.34
CA VAL A 23 6.45 19.14 -0.10
C VAL A 23 7.11 17.92 -0.72
N LEU A 24 6.98 16.78 -0.05
CA LEU A 24 7.60 15.50 -0.37
C LEU A 24 6.59 14.34 -0.35
N SER A 25 5.37 14.62 -0.81
CA SER A 25 4.24 13.68 -0.75
C SER A 25 4.32 12.56 -1.78
N HIS A 26 3.75 11.38 -1.48
CA HIS A 26 3.62 10.24 -2.40
C HIS A 26 4.96 9.73 -2.95
N ASP A 27 5.94 9.55 -2.07
CA ASP A 27 7.24 8.98 -2.38
C ASP A 27 7.45 7.67 -1.61
N SER A 28 8.70 7.24 -1.42
CA SER A 28 9.05 6.01 -0.70
C SER A 28 10.17 6.28 0.30
N LEU A 29 10.14 7.47 0.93
CA LEU A 29 11.18 7.91 1.86
C LEU A 29 11.08 7.12 3.18
N PRO A 30 12.11 6.37 3.58
CA PRO A 30 12.14 5.69 4.87
C PRO A 30 12.49 6.65 6.03
N ALA A 31 13.11 7.78 5.73
CA ALA A 31 13.52 8.81 6.67
C ALA A 31 13.55 10.19 5.98
N LEU A 32 13.36 11.24 6.76
CA LEU A 32 13.44 12.63 6.33
C LEU A 32 14.20 13.46 7.38
N ASP A 33 15.30 14.09 6.96
CA ASP A 33 16.08 15.00 7.80
C ASP A 33 15.78 16.46 7.41
N VAL A 34 15.19 17.20 8.36
CA VAL A 34 14.88 18.64 8.25
C VAL A 34 15.64 19.48 9.28
N SER A 35 16.69 18.93 9.89
CA SER A 35 17.41 19.54 11.01
C SER A 35 18.07 20.88 10.69
N ASN A 36 18.47 21.08 9.43
CA ASN A 36 19.09 22.32 8.94
C ASN A 36 18.08 23.38 8.48
N GLN A 37 16.79 23.05 8.38
CA GLN A 37 15.74 23.99 7.94
C GLN A 37 15.12 24.73 9.14
N HIS A 38 15.94 25.49 9.86
CA HIS A 38 15.49 26.24 11.06
C HIS A 38 14.34 27.22 10.79
N GLY A 39 14.26 27.74 9.55
CA GLY A 39 13.19 28.64 9.09
C GLY A 39 11.93 27.96 8.55
N LEU A 40 11.80 26.64 8.69
CA LEU A 40 10.66 25.86 8.17
C LEU A 40 9.34 26.32 8.80
N VAL A 41 8.34 26.58 7.95
CA VAL A 41 6.99 27.04 8.34
C VAL A 41 5.94 26.01 7.97
N TYR A 42 6.12 25.33 6.84
CA TYR A 42 5.22 24.32 6.30
C TYR A 42 6.01 23.07 5.91
N LEU A 43 5.61 21.93 6.46
CA LEU A 43 6.15 20.62 6.12
C LEU A 43 5.02 19.70 5.68
N ASP A 44 5.13 19.21 4.45
CA ASP A 44 4.30 18.14 3.93
C ASP A 44 5.17 16.96 3.51
N CYS A 45 4.99 15.84 4.21
CA CYS A 45 5.68 14.57 4.00
C CYS A 45 4.70 13.39 4.05
N ASN A 46 3.45 13.63 3.63
CA ASN A 46 2.41 12.60 3.60
C ASN A 46 2.74 11.45 2.64
N ASP A 47 2.13 10.29 2.85
CA ASP A 47 2.25 9.11 1.99
C ASP A 47 3.71 8.73 1.68
N ASN A 48 4.48 8.47 2.73
CA ASN A 48 5.84 7.97 2.67
C ASN A 48 5.99 6.70 3.53
N MET A 49 7.24 6.29 3.78
CA MET A 49 7.57 5.14 4.62
C MET A 49 8.27 5.56 5.91
N LEU A 50 8.00 6.78 6.41
CA LEU A 50 8.67 7.32 7.59
C LEU A 50 8.36 6.49 8.83
N THR A 51 9.40 6.14 9.58
CA THR A 51 9.27 5.47 10.90
C THR A 51 9.43 6.44 12.07
N LYS A 52 10.11 7.57 11.81
CA LYS A 52 10.33 8.67 12.77
C LYS A 52 10.42 9.99 12.01
N LEU A 53 9.97 11.06 12.64
CA LEU A 53 10.12 12.43 12.17
C LEU A 53 10.66 13.29 13.32
N ASP A 54 11.87 13.84 13.16
CA ASP A 54 12.45 14.79 14.11
C ASP A 54 12.28 16.22 13.58
N ILE A 55 11.43 16.98 14.27
CA ILE A 55 11.17 18.40 13.97
C ILE A 55 11.59 19.32 15.13
N SER A 56 12.43 18.82 16.04
CA SER A 56 12.88 19.56 17.23
C SER A 56 13.68 20.83 16.89
N LYS A 57 14.26 20.90 15.68
CA LYS A 57 15.05 22.03 15.18
C LYS A 57 14.24 23.03 14.34
N ASN A 58 12.91 22.88 14.28
CA ASN A 58 12.02 23.71 13.47
C ASN A 58 10.99 24.49 14.33
N PRO A 59 11.44 25.42 15.21
CA PRO A 59 10.55 26.11 16.17
C PRO A 59 9.57 27.11 15.51
N HIS A 60 9.73 27.39 14.22
CA HIS A 60 8.86 28.27 13.44
C HIS A 60 7.76 27.53 12.68
N LEU A 61 7.70 26.20 12.79
CA LEU A 61 6.71 25.37 12.10
C LEU A 61 5.29 25.73 12.56
N LYS A 62 4.41 25.96 11.58
CA LYS A 62 2.99 26.32 11.79
C LYS A 62 2.03 25.23 11.32
N VAL A 63 2.41 24.50 10.27
CA VAL A 63 1.61 23.45 9.66
C VAL A 63 2.48 22.22 9.48
N LEU A 64 1.99 21.10 10.00
CA LEU A 64 2.58 19.78 9.84
C LEU A 64 1.56 18.86 9.17
N SER A 65 1.87 18.40 7.96
CA SER A 65 1.15 17.33 7.25
C SER A 65 2.09 16.12 7.14
N ALA A 66 1.79 15.07 7.89
CA ALA A 66 2.58 13.84 7.89
C ALA A 66 1.68 12.60 7.92
N TYR A 67 0.50 12.68 7.30
CA TYR A 67 -0.44 11.57 7.26
C TYR A 67 0.04 10.39 6.41
N SER A 68 -0.53 9.21 6.65
CA SER A 68 -0.24 7.96 5.92
C SER A 68 1.23 7.51 5.95
N ASN A 69 1.95 7.78 7.04
CA ASN A 69 3.24 7.13 7.35
C ASN A 69 2.98 6.00 8.35
N THR A 70 2.41 4.88 7.86
CA THR A 70 1.83 3.81 8.70
C THR A 70 2.75 3.24 9.79
N ASN A 71 4.07 3.37 9.63
CA ASN A 71 5.06 2.91 10.61
C ASN A 71 5.62 4.01 11.54
N MET A 72 5.13 5.24 11.44
CA MET A 72 5.62 6.38 12.20
C MET A 72 5.26 6.26 13.69
N GLN A 73 6.27 6.41 14.54
CA GLN A 73 6.11 6.48 15.99
C GLN A 73 5.65 7.88 16.44
N ALA A 74 5.36 8.03 17.73
CA ALA A 74 5.03 9.32 18.35
C ALA A 74 6.03 10.43 17.97
N VAL A 75 5.48 11.60 17.57
CA VAL A 75 6.25 12.79 17.23
C VAL A 75 6.35 13.69 18.46
N ASP A 76 7.56 14.08 18.84
CA ASP A 76 7.75 15.07 19.91
C ASP A 76 7.50 16.48 19.37
N LEU A 77 6.42 17.11 19.84
CA LEU A 77 6.00 18.45 19.46
C LEU A 77 6.49 19.54 20.43
N SER A 78 7.30 19.19 21.45
CA SER A 78 7.60 20.08 22.58
C SER A 78 8.30 21.39 22.21
N ASN A 79 9.01 21.43 21.08
CA ASN A 79 9.71 22.62 20.57
C ASN A 79 8.89 23.38 19.49
N ASN A 80 7.78 22.82 19.02
CA ASN A 80 6.98 23.36 17.92
C ASN A 80 5.76 24.12 18.46
N LEU A 81 6.00 25.09 19.34
CA LEU A 81 4.96 25.83 20.09
C LEU A 81 4.08 26.73 19.20
N LYS A 82 4.46 26.93 17.94
CA LYS A 82 3.76 27.77 16.95
C LYS A 82 2.86 26.99 16.00
N LEU A 83 2.71 25.68 16.19
CA LEU A 83 1.81 24.85 15.39
C LEU A 83 0.37 25.33 15.54
N LEU A 84 -0.31 25.49 14.40
CA LEU A 84 -1.71 25.89 14.28
C LEU A 84 -2.57 24.77 13.70
N SER A 85 -1.99 23.94 12.82
CA SER A 85 -2.65 22.79 12.19
C SER A 85 -1.70 21.60 12.19
N ILE A 86 -2.20 20.46 12.67
CA ILE A 86 -1.49 19.19 12.74
C ILE A 86 -2.38 18.13 12.09
N ASP A 87 -1.89 17.54 11.01
CA ASP A 87 -2.49 16.39 10.35
C ASP A 87 -1.53 15.19 10.41
N LEU A 88 -1.93 14.20 11.21
CA LEU A 88 -1.22 12.97 11.47
C LEU A 88 -2.09 11.75 11.16
N HIS A 89 -3.12 11.90 10.33
CA HIS A 89 -4.02 10.80 9.95
C HIS A 89 -3.27 9.54 9.48
N GLY A 90 -3.75 8.34 9.81
CA GLY A 90 -3.26 7.08 9.21
C GLY A 90 -1.87 6.62 9.68
N ASN A 91 -1.33 7.24 10.72
CA ASN A 91 -0.08 6.84 11.37
C ASN A 91 -0.34 5.79 12.46
N GLU A 92 -0.81 4.60 12.07
CA GLU A 92 -1.38 3.59 12.96
C GLU A 92 -0.51 3.11 14.14
N ASN A 93 0.80 3.30 14.06
CA ASN A 93 1.77 2.89 15.08
C ASN A 93 2.17 4.02 16.06
N MET A 94 1.49 5.17 16.01
CA MET A 94 1.86 6.32 16.83
C MET A 94 1.60 6.06 18.32
N GLY A 95 0.42 5.53 18.66
CA GLY A 95 0.04 5.08 20.00
C GLY A 95 -0.22 6.21 21.01
N THR A 96 0.59 7.27 21.02
CA THR A 96 0.43 8.44 21.88
C THR A 96 0.82 9.74 21.17
N ILE A 97 0.24 10.85 21.61
CA ILE A 97 0.64 12.20 21.20
C ILE A 97 0.38 13.19 22.34
N ASP A 98 1.32 14.11 22.58
CA ASP A 98 1.15 15.21 23.53
C ASP A 98 1.01 16.53 22.76
N VAL A 99 -0.20 17.11 22.82
CA VAL A 99 -0.53 18.41 22.21
C VAL A 99 -0.75 19.50 23.25
N THR A 100 -0.51 19.22 24.53
CA THR A 100 -0.85 20.12 25.65
C THR A 100 -0.07 21.43 25.64
N LYS A 101 1.09 21.46 24.96
CA LYS A 101 1.93 22.66 24.78
C LYS A 101 1.50 23.52 23.58
N GLN A 102 0.74 22.98 22.64
CA GLN A 102 0.23 23.71 21.47
C GLN A 102 -1.05 24.49 21.82
N THR A 103 -0.96 25.43 22.75
CA THR A 103 -2.13 26.16 23.28
C THR A 103 -2.88 27.01 22.23
N ASN A 104 -2.22 27.34 21.11
CA ASN A 104 -2.80 28.06 19.97
C ASN A 104 -3.30 27.15 18.84
N LEU A 105 -3.36 25.83 19.06
CA LEU A 105 -3.78 24.86 18.04
C LEU A 105 -5.23 25.13 17.60
N ILE A 106 -5.45 25.20 16.29
CA ILE A 106 -6.76 25.45 15.66
C ILE A 106 -7.35 24.17 15.10
N GLU A 107 -6.49 23.30 14.55
CA GLU A 107 -6.88 22.06 13.89
C GLU A 107 -6.00 20.90 14.33
N LEU A 108 -6.65 19.80 14.69
CA LEU A 108 -6.00 18.53 15.02
C LEU A 108 -6.74 17.38 14.33
N SER A 109 -6.04 16.72 13.40
CA SER A 109 -6.44 15.42 12.86
C SER A 109 -5.42 14.37 13.29
N VAL A 110 -5.91 13.40 14.05
CA VAL A 110 -5.16 12.25 14.56
C VAL A 110 -5.98 10.97 14.38
N ASP A 111 -6.83 10.93 13.37
CA ASP A 111 -7.63 9.75 13.10
C ASP A 111 -6.77 8.60 12.56
N LEU A 112 -7.10 7.36 12.95
CA LEU A 112 -6.34 6.16 12.59
C LEU A 112 -4.85 6.22 13.03
N THR A 113 -4.59 6.62 14.28
CA THR A 113 -3.21 6.74 14.83
C THR A 113 -2.90 5.78 15.99
N GLY A 114 -3.87 4.92 16.33
CA GLY A 114 -3.70 3.92 17.40
C GLY A 114 -3.76 4.49 18.81
N LEU A 115 -4.29 5.72 19.00
CA LEU A 115 -4.39 6.35 20.31
C LEU A 115 -5.35 5.60 21.24
N SER A 116 -4.96 5.44 22.50
CA SER A 116 -5.86 4.98 23.59
C SER A 116 -6.38 6.12 24.47
N SER A 117 -5.73 7.29 24.40
CA SER A 117 -6.09 8.50 25.15
C SER A 117 -5.67 9.74 24.39
N LEU A 118 -6.37 10.85 24.62
CA LEU A 118 -6.03 12.16 24.05
C LEU A 118 -6.42 13.25 25.05
N ASP A 119 -5.47 14.12 25.42
CA ASP A 119 -5.73 15.31 26.23
C ASP A 119 -5.69 16.56 25.34
N VAL A 120 -6.85 17.17 25.14
CA VAL A 120 -7.02 18.44 24.40
C VAL A 120 -7.45 19.59 25.31
N THR A 121 -7.41 19.41 26.64
CA THR A 121 -7.95 20.36 27.62
C THR A 121 -7.22 21.71 27.64
N LYS A 122 -6.00 21.77 27.09
CA LYS A 122 -5.17 22.97 26.96
C LYS A 122 -5.30 23.65 25.59
N ASN A 123 -5.91 23.00 24.60
CA ASN A 123 -6.08 23.52 23.25
C ASN A 123 -7.39 24.32 23.14
N THR A 124 -7.48 25.42 23.88
CA THR A 124 -8.71 26.22 24.00
C THR A 124 -9.12 26.93 22.71
N GLU A 125 -8.19 27.07 21.75
CA GLU A 125 -8.44 27.66 20.43
C GLU A 125 -8.91 26.67 19.36
N LEU A 126 -9.04 25.38 19.71
CA LEU A 126 -9.36 24.30 18.78
C LEU A 126 -10.74 24.51 18.15
N ARG A 127 -10.80 24.46 16.81
CA ARG A 127 -12.01 24.60 16.00
C ARG A 127 -12.38 23.31 15.28
N ILE A 128 -11.37 22.52 14.92
CA ILE A 128 -11.53 21.25 14.21
C ILE A 128 -10.79 20.18 15.00
N LEU A 129 -11.52 19.13 15.37
CA LEU A 129 -10.97 17.96 16.04
C LEU A 129 -11.47 16.69 15.37
N ASN A 130 -10.55 15.92 14.79
CA ASN A 130 -10.81 14.57 14.30
C ASN A 130 -9.91 13.56 15.03
N PHE A 131 -10.53 12.68 15.82
CA PHE A 131 -9.85 11.56 16.48
C PHE A 131 -10.50 10.21 16.14
N SER A 132 -11.21 10.14 15.00
CA SER A 132 -11.86 8.92 14.53
C SER A 132 -10.89 7.72 14.43
N TYR A 133 -11.41 6.51 14.49
CA TYR A 133 -10.65 5.27 14.30
C TYR A 133 -9.47 5.10 15.27
N ASN A 134 -9.69 5.49 16.53
CA ASN A 134 -8.78 5.25 17.66
C ASN A 134 -9.49 4.43 18.76
N ASN A 135 -8.73 3.98 19.77
CA ASN A 135 -9.22 3.22 20.94
C ASN A 135 -9.48 4.12 22.16
N ILE A 136 -10.04 5.31 21.94
CA ILE A 136 -10.32 6.29 23.00
C ILE A 136 -11.69 5.99 23.63
N SER A 137 -11.71 5.56 24.89
CA SER A 137 -12.95 5.29 25.63
C SER A 137 -13.51 6.50 26.39
N ARG A 138 -12.67 7.51 26.64
CA ARG A 138 -13.03 8.73 27.36
C ARG A 138 -12.33 9.94 26.77
N ILE A 139 -13.06 11.03 26.63
CA ILE A 139 -12.55 12.31 26.12
C ILE A 139 -13.17 13.44 26.93
N ASP A 140 -12.33 14.36 27.41
CA ASP A 140 -12.77 15.60 28.05
C ASP A 140 -12.66 16.74 27.04
N LEU A 141 -13.81 17.31 26.68
CA LEU A 141 -13.92 18.43 25.74
C LEU A 141 -14.45 19.72 26.41
N SER A 142 -14.49 19.75 27.74
CA SER A 142 -15.12 20.83 28.53
C SER A 142 -14.53 22.22 28.26
N ASN A 143 -13.23 22.30 27.98
CA ASN A 143 -12.53 23.55 27.69
C ASN A 143 -12.49 23.92 26.20
N ASN A 144 -12.91 23.04 25.29
CA ASN A 144 -12.83 23.24 23.84
C ASN A 144 -14.08 23.94 23.30
N THR A 145 -14.47 25.04 23.94
CA THR A 145 -15.74 25.76 23.70
C THR A 145 -15.84 26.41 22.31
N LYS A 146 -14.71 26.55 21.60
CA LYS A 146 -14.61 27.10 20.24
C LYS A 146 -14.75 26.05 19.13
N LEU A 147 -14.96 24.77 19.47
CA LEU A 147 -15.13 23.70 18.48
C LEU A 147 -16.29 23.99 17.54
N GLN A 148 -16.01 23.85 16.24
CA GLN A 148 -16.96 23.99 15.14
C GLN A 148 -17.17 22.66 14.42
N GLN A 149 -16.15 21.80 14.41
CA GLN A 149 -16.19 20.48 13.79
C GLN A 149 -15.61 19.42 14.73
N LEU A 150 -16.39 18.37 14.97
CA LEU A 150 -16.02 17.26 15.84
C LEU A 150 -16.30 15.93 15.15
N TYR A 151 -15.25 15.13 14.98
CA TYR A 151 -15.30 13.84 14.30
C TYR A 151 -14.78 12.71 15.18
N LEU A 152 -15.65 11.72 15.43
CA LEU A 152 -15.37 10.49 16.16
C LEU A 152 -16.14 9.28 15.59
N ALA A 153 -15.56 8.59 14.62
CA ALA A 153 -16.04 7.28 14.18
C ALA A 153 -15.19 6.14 14.77
N LYS A 154 -15.69 4.89 14.76
CA LYS A 154 -14.89 3.71 15.10
C LYS A 154 -15.08 2.54 14.13
N ALA A 155 -14.10 1.65 14.10
CA ALA A 155 -14.22 0.34 13.47
C ALA A 155 -14.91 -0.69 14.43
N PRO A 156 -15.43 -1.83 13.94
CA PRO A 156 -16.19 -2.80 14.74
C PRO A 156 -15.48 -3.30 16.01
N ASN A 157 -14.15 -3.42 16.01
CA ASN A 157 -13.35 -3.97 17.12
C ASN A 157 -12.64 -2.92 17.97
N MET A 158 -12.86 -1.63 17.71
CA MET A 158 -12.24 -0.54 18.48
C MET A 158 -13.09 -0.16 19.69
N ALA A 159 -12.41 0.34 20.74
CA ALA A 159 -13.09 0.93 21.88
C ALA A 159 -13.98 2.10 21.43
N ALA A 160 -15.16 2.22 22.05
CA ALA A 160 -16.05 3.35 21.84
C ALA A 160 -15.96 4.31 23.01
N VAL A 161 -16.30 5.57 22.79
CA VAL A 161 -16.49 6.51 23.91
C VAL A 161 -17.67 6.05 24.76
N GLU A 162 -17.48 6.00 26.09
CA GLU A 162 -18.54 5.62 27.03
C GLU A 162 -19.69 6.65 27.04
N SER A 163 -19.35 7.92 26.81
CA SER A 163 -20.28 9.04 26.75
C SER A 163 -19.71 10.17 25.91
N LEU A 164 -20.57 11.02 25.36
CA LEU A 164 -20.20 12.22 24.64
C LEU A 164 -21.01 13.43 25.16
N ASP A 165 -20.31 14.42 25.70
CA ASP A 165 -20.90 15.71 26.09
C ASP A 165 -20.44 16.81 25.13
N VAL A 166 -21.41 17.40 24.42
CA VAL A 166 -21.21 18.51 23.49
C VAL A 166 -21.90 19.79 23.94
N THR A 167 -22.45 19.81 25.16
CA THR A 167 -23.31 20.91 25.64
C THR A 167 -22.56 22.22 25.84
N ASN A 168 -21.22 22.17 25.95
CA ASN A 168 -20.34 23.34 26.08
C ASN A 168 -19.84 23.91 24.73
N MET A 169 -20.37 23.44 23.59
CA MET A 169 -19.91 23.81 22.24
C MET A 169 -21.02 24.56 21.46
N PRO A 170 -21.35 25.81 21.81
CA PRO A 170 -22.45 26.56 21.20
C PRO A 170 -22.21 26.90 19.72
N ASP A 171 -20.95 26.87 19.28
CA ASP A 171 -20.51 27.15 17.91
C ASP A 171 -20.36 25.89 17.03
N LEU A 172 -20.70 24.70 17.56
CA LEU A 172 -20.61 23.44 16.83
C LEU A 172 -21.53 23.44 15.61
N ARG A 173 -20.95 23.16 14.43
CA ARG A 173 -21.64 23.10 13.13
C ARG A 173 -21.66 21.69 12.56
N TYR A 174 -20.59 20.93 12.77
CA TYR A 174 -20.41 19.59 12.22
C TYR A 174 -20.13 18.59 13.34
N LEU A 175 -20.99 17.60 13.50
CA LEU A 175 -20.87 16.58 14.54
C LEU A 175 -21.03 15.18 13.95
N PHE A 176 -19.95 14.40 14.03
CA PHE A 176 -19.88 13.04 13.50
C PHE A 176 -19.52 12.07 14.64
N PHE A 177 -20.44 11.20 15.06
CA PHE A 177 -20.21 10.19 16.09
C PHE A 177 -20.75 8.80 15.70
N THR A 178 -20.29 8.28 14.57
CA THR A 178 -20.79 7.01 14.04
C THR A 178 -20.20 5.80 14.78
N ALA A 179 -21.04 4.78 15.01
CA ALA A 179 -20.65 3.49 15.57
C ALA A 179 -20.16 3.49 17.03
N GLN A 180 -20.49 4.50 17.85
CA GLN A 180 -20.06 4.55 19.26
C GLN A 180 -20.90 3.68 20.20
N GLY A 181 -22.03 3.13 19.74
CA GLY A 181 -22.91 2.32 20.59
C GLY A 181 -23.67 3.14 21.65
N LEU A 182 -23.67 4.47 21.55
CA LEU A 182 -24.40 5.37 22.43
C LEU A 182 -25.91 5.13 22.31
N ASP A 183 -26.61 5.17 23.43
CA ASP A 183 -28.06 5.05 23.54
C ASP A 183 -28.77 6.42 23.62
N LYS A 184 -28.05 7.48 23.97
CA LYS A 184 -28.55 8.86 24.06
C LYS A 184 -27.51 9.92 23.67
N ILE A 185 -27.99 11.11 23.33
CA ILE A 185 -27.18 12.31 23.08
C ILE A 185 -28.00 13.58 23.42
N ASP A 186 -27.38 14.58 24.06
CA ASP A 186 -27.99 15.89 24.29
C ASP A 186 -27.41 16.93 23.31
N LEU A 187 -28.25 17.43 22.41
CA LEU A 187 -27.90 18.44 21.41
C LEU A 187 -28.58 19.80 21.67
N SER A 188 -29.21 19.95 22.85
CA SER A 188 -30.06 21.10 23.19
C SER A 188 -29.30 22.44 23.25
N LYS A 189 -27.97 22.40 23.39
CA LYS A 189 -27.07 23.57 23.49
C LYS A 189 -26.25 23.83 22.23
N ASN A 190 -26.54 23.16 21.11
CA ASN A 190 -25.82 23.31 19.84
C ASN A 190 -26.71 23.93 18.74
N PRO A 191 -27.20 25.18 18.91
CA PRO A 191 -28.20 25.77 18.00
C PRO A 191 -27.66 26.05 16.58
N LYS A 192 -26.33 26.10 16.41
CA LYS A 192 -25.66 26.34 15.13
C LYS A 192 -25.34 25.06 14.36
N LEU A 193 -25.80 23.90 14.82
CA LEU A 193 -25.52 22.62 14.18
C LEU A 193 -26.13 22.57 12.78
N GLN A 194 -25.29 22.30 11.78
CA GLN A 194 -25.63 22.22 10.36
C GLN A 194 -25.61 20.76 9.88
N SER A 195 -24.73 19.94 10.44
CA SER A 195 -24.48 18.57 9.99
C SER A 195 -24.39 17.60 11.15
N LEU A 196 -25.25 16.58 11.15
CA LEU A 196 -25.30 15.55 12.19
C LEU A 196 -25.18 14.14 11.60
N TYR A 197 -24.08 13.45 11.94
CA TYR A 197 -23.84 12.06 11.55
C TYR A 197 -23.75 11.16 12.79
N CYS A 198 -24.85 10.53 13.16
CA CYS A 198 -25.00 9.73 14.38
C CYS A 198 -25.34 8.26 14.10
N SER A 199 -24.97 7.77 12.92
CA SER A 199 -25.37 6.43 12.44
C SER A 199 -24.69 5.29 13.22
N LYS A 200 -25.26 4.08 13.14
CA LYS A 200 -24.70 2.86 13.75
C LYS A 200 -24.56 2.92 15.29
N ASN A 201 -25.36 3.72 15.98
CA ASN A 201 -25.41 3.75 17.44
C ASN A 201 -26.60 2.89 17.96
N ASN A 202 -26.89 2.99 19.26
CA ASN A 202 -28.05 2.34 19.88
C ASN A 202 -29.15 3.35 20.22
N LEU A 203 -29.16 4.53 19.60
CA LEU A 203 -30.13 5.60 19.90
C LEU A 203 -31.55 5.09 19.68
N ASP A 204 -32.39 5.13 20.72
CA ASP A 204 -33.81 4.83 20.62
C ASP A 204 -34.67 6.11 20.55
N THR A 205 -34.07 7.26 20.85
CA THR A 205 -34.65 8.60 20.78
C THR A 205 -33.65 9.63 20.23
N LEU A 206 -34.14 10.64 19.50
CA LEU A 206 -33.30 11.73 18.96
C LEU A 206 -34.06 13.06 18.97
N ASN A 207 -33.80 13.91 19.96
CA ASN A 207 -34.42 15.23 20.09
C ASN A 207 -33.57 16.32 19.41
N LEU A 208 -34.14 16.99 18.41
CA LEU A 208 -33.49 18.03 17.61
C LEU A 208 -34.25 19.37 17.62
N SER A 209 -35.13 19.59 18.59
CA SER A 209 -36.02 20.77 18.61
C SER A 209 -35.26 22.11 18.62
N ASN A 210 -34.06 22.18 19.18
CA ASN A 210 -33.23 23.39 19.25
C ASN A 210 -32.25 23.55 18.07
N ASN A 211 -32.16 22.58 17.14
CA ASN A 211 -31.15 22.54 16.07
C ASN A 211 -31.75 22.95 14.72
N LYS A 212 -32.33 24.16 14.63
CA LYS A 212 -33.09 24.62 13.46
C LYS A 212 -32.25 24.97 12.22
N GLU A 213 -30.93 25.00 12.37
CA GLU A 213 -29.98 25.30 11.28
C GLU A 213 -29.48 24.04 10.54
N LEU A 214 -30.01 22.86 10.86
CA LEU A 214 -29.61 21.59 10.22
C LEU A 214 -29.88 21.60 8.71
N LEU A 215 -28.85 21.26 7.96
CA LEU A 215 -28.83 21.05 6.51
C LEU A 215 -28.77 19.57 6.18
N GLU A 216 -28.14 18.75 7.03
CA GLU A 216 -28.02 17.31 6.86
C GLU A 216 -28.17 16.52 8.17
N ILE A 217 -28.93 15.43 8.12
CA ILE A 217 -29.15 14.49 9.23
C ILE A 217 -28.92 13.06 8.73
N ILE A 218 -27.91 12.37 9.27
CA ILE A 218 -27.52 11.01 8.90
C ILE A 218 -27.57 10.11 10.15
N CYS A 219 -28.70 9.46 10.38
CA CYS A 219 -29.02 8.72 11.62
C CYS A 219 -29.43 7.25 11.41
N TYR A 220 -29.08 6.64 10.27
CA TYR A 220 -29.37 5.24 9.99
C TYR A 220 -28.63 4.27 10.94
N ARG A 221 -29.13 3.05 11.06
CA ARG A 221 -28.64 1.94 11.89
C ARG A 221 -28.60 2.28 13.38
N ASN A 222 -29.63 2.97 13.86
CA ASN A 222 -29.93 3.14 15.28
C ASN A 222 -31.08 2.20 15.67
N ARG A 223 -31.71 2.44 16.83
CA ARG A 223 -32.96 1.80 17.27
C ARG A 223 -34.13 2.78 17.20
N LEU A 224 -34.03 3.80 16.34
CA LEU A 224 -35.07 4.80 16.15
C LEU A 224 -36.25 4.17 15.41
N ASN A 225 -37.46 4.61 15.75
CA ASN A 225 -38.70 4.10 15.19
C ASN A 225 -39.61 5.25 14.75
N PHE A 226 -40.81 4.96 14.22
CA PHE A 226 -41.69 5.99 13.67
C PHE A 226 -42.13 7.04 14.72
N ASN A 227 -42.07 6.71 16.01
CA ASN A 227 -42.42 7.62 17.09
C ASN A 227 -41.23 8.41 17.63
N THR A 228 -39.99 8.07 17.24
CA THR A 228 -38.77 8.65 17.81
C THR A 228 -37.83 9.28 16.77
N LEU A 229 -38.16 9.17 15.49
CA LEU A 229 -37.44 9.82 14.40
C LEU A 229 -37.80 11.31 14.27
N PRO A 230 -36.82 12.20 14.04
CA PRO A 230 -37.09 13.60 13.71
C PRO A 230 -37.98 13.75 12.47
N VAL A 231 -38.93 14.69 12.49
CA VAL A 231 -39.83 14.99 11.38
C VAL A 231 -39.17 16.04 10.47
N ALA A 232 -39.02 15.75 9.18
CA ALA A 232 -38.32 16.64 8.23
C ALA A 232 -38.92 18.06 8.15
N ALA A 233 -40.25 18.17 8.28
CA ALA A 233 -40.97 19.45 8.25
C ALA A 233 -40.54 20.43 9.36
N ASP A 234 -39.90 19.95 10.44
CA ASP A 234 -39.39 20.79 11.53
C ASP A 234 -38.09 21.54 11.17
N PHE A 235 -37.50 21.25 9.99
CA PHE A 235 -36.19 21.73 9.52
C PHE A 235 -36.30 22.32 8.10
N PRO A 236 -36.62 23.62 7.94
CA PRO A 236 -36.90 24.21 6.63
C PRO A 236 -35.69 24.31 5.70
N LYS A 237 -34.47 24.14 6.22
CA LYS A 237 -33.21 24.21 5.47
C LYS A 237 -32.61 22.82 5.15
N LEU A 238 -33.29 21.74 5.53
CA LEU A 238 -32.80 20.37 5.41
C LEU A 238 -32.70 19.97 3.93
N GLY A 239 -31.47 19.75 3.46
CA GLY A 239 -31.17 19.27 2.11
C GLY A 239 -31.02 17.74 2.06
N GLU A 240 -30.48 17.14 3.12
CA GLU A 240 -30.23 15.70 3.19
C GLU A 240 -30.74 15.07 4.49
N TYR A 241 -31.50 13.97 4.38
CA TYR A 241 -31.98 13.21 5.53
C TYR A 241 -31.91 11.71 5.28
N VAL A 242 -30.94 11.04 5.90
CA VAL A 242 -30.70 9.60 5.75
C VAL A 242 -30.93 8.90 7.08
N PHE A 243 -32.07 8.23 7.20
CA PHE A 243 -32.51 7.52 8.40
C PHE A 243 -32.72 6.01 8.19
N ASN A 244 -32.58 5.50 6.96
CA ASN A 244 -32.84 4.10 6.62
C ASN A 244 -31.52 3.36 6.31
N PRO A 245 -31.31 2.09 6.75
CA PRO A 245 -32.18 1.26 7.60
C PRO A 245 -31.97 1.49 9.09
N GLN A 246 -32.96 1.20 9.93
CA GLN A 246 -32.82 1.07 11.39
C GLN A 246 -32.63 -0.40 11.79
N ALA A 247 -32.25 -0.67 13.05
CA ALA A 247 -32.11 -2.03 13.57
C ALA A 247 -33.47 -2.74 13.62
N ASP A 248 -33.45 -4.07 13.43
CA ASP A 248 -34.66 -4.90 13.53
C ASP A 248 -35.25 -4.85 14.94
N ILE A 249 -36.58 -4.84 15.02
CA ILE A 249 -37.37 -4.94 16.25
C ILE A 249 -37.22 -6.36 16.80
N ASP A 250 -36.57 -6.52 17.94
CA ASP A 250 -36.40 -7.82 18.59
C ASP A 250 -37.69 -8.28 19.29
N ILE A 251 -38.29 -9.38 18.81
CA ILE A 251 -39.57 -9.91 19.31
C ILE A 251 -39.40 -11.05 20.35
N LYS A 252 -38.17 -11.46 20.67
CA LYS A 252 -37.82 -12.55 21.63
C LYS A 252 -38.39 -13.96 21.36
N LYS A 253 -39.47 -14.12 20.59
CA LYS A 253 -40.13 -15.39 20.25
C LYS A 253 -39.71 -15.88 18.85
N VAL A 254 -39.03 -17.03 18.78
CA VAL A 254 -38.56 -17.62 17.50
C VAL A 254 -39.60 -18.49 16.78
N GLN A 255 -40.72 -18.82 17.44
CA GLN A 255 -41.85 -19.54 16.84
C GLN A 255 -43.18 -18.96 17.33
N ILE A 256 -44.18 -18.92 16.44
CA ILE A 256 -45.56 -18.53 16.75
C ILE A 256 -46.48 -19.63 16.20
N ALA A 257 -47.34 -20.20 17.05
CA ALA A 257 -48.32 -21.18 16.59
C ALA A 257 -49.43 -20.49 15.77
N VAL A 258 -50.07 -21.23 14.87
CA VAL A 258 -51.33 -20.80 14.25
C VAL A 258 -52.35 -20.44 15.34
N GLY A 259 -52.94 -19.25 15.24
CA GLY A 259 -53.83 -18.63 16.23
C GLY A 259 -53.11 -17.72 17.25
N GLY A 260 -51.77 -17.76 17.32
CA GLY A 260 -50.97 -16.95 18.24
C GLY A 260 -50.80 -15.49 17.83
N LYS A 261 -50.49 -14.62 18.80
CA LYS A 261 -50.34 -13.17 18.62
C LYS A 261 -48.88 -12.66 18.69
N LEU A 262 -48.57 -11.64 17.88
CA LEU A 262 -47.35 -10.81 17.93
C LEU A 262 -47.74 -9.33 18.09
N ASP A 263 -47.14 -8.61 19.03
CA ASP A 263 -47.43 -7.19 19.30
C ASP A 263 -46.15 -6.35 19.12
N ILE A 264 -46.19 -5.41 18.17
CA ILE A 264 -45.11 -4.44 17.88
C ILE A 264 -45.65 -3.00 17.83
N SER A 265 -46.82 -2.77 18.42
CA SER A 265 -47.56 -1.51 18.34
C SER A 265 -46.77 -0.33 18.88
N ALA A 266 -46.08 -0.48 20.02
CA ALA A 266 -45.31 0.60 20.65
C ALA A 266 -44.20 1.20 19.75
N GLN A 267 -43.64 0.39 18.84
CA GLN A 267 -42.56 0.80 17.95
C GLN A 267 -43.07 1.30 16.60
N THR A 268 -44.29 0.93 16.19
CA THR A 268 -44.73 1.08 14.80
C THR A 268 -46.04 1.83 14.63
N TYR A 269 -46.90 1.87 15.65
CA TYR A 269 -48.20 2.54 15.56
C TYR A 269 -48.13 3.99 16.05
N ASN A 270 -48.76 4.87 15.29
CA ASN A 270 -48.95 6.28 15.61
C ASN A 270 -50.30 6.74 15.07
N GLU A 271 -51.17 7.33 15.89
CA GLU A 271 -52.50 7.78 15.44
C GLU A 271 -52.42 8.94 14.44
N ALA A 272 -51.38 9.77 14.51
CA ALA A 272 -51.20 10.92 13.64
C ALA A 272 -50.64 10.56 12.25
N THR A 273 -50.08 9.35 12.09
CA THR A 273 -49.42 8.94 10.83
C THR A 273 -49.78 7.50 10.46
N ALA A 274 -50.29 7.32 9.24
CA ALA A 274 -50.73 6.01 8.78
C ALA A 274 -49.53 5.05 8.64
N THR A 275 -49.65 3.88 9.24
CA THR A 275 -48.66 2.80 9.14
C THR A 275 -49.25 1.63 8.35
N THR A 276 -48.51 1.19 7.34
CA THR A 276 -48.86 0.02 6.53
C THR A 276 -47.96 -1.14 6.92
N TYR A 277 -48.57 -2.31 7.14
CA TYR A 277 -47.87 -3.52 7.51
C TYR A 277 -47.86 -4.53 6.37
N SER A 278 -46.78 -5.31 6.29
CA SER A 278 -46.66 -6.44 5.39
C SER A 278 -45.92 -7.57 6.11
N VAL A 279 -46.47 -8.78 6.08
CA VAL A 279 -45.75 -9.95 6.57
C VAL A 279 -45.03 -10.62 5.41
N LYS A 280 -43.73 -10.84 5.56
CA LYS A 280 -42.87 -11.44 4.54
C LYS A 280 -42.46 -12.85 4.95
N LEU A 281 -42.57 -13.78 4.02
CA LEU A 281 -42.07 -15.14 4.10
C LEU A 281 -40.71 -15.24 3.40
N THR A 282 -39.71 -15.73 4.12
CA THR A 282 -38.34 -15.86 3.63
C THR A 282 -38.12 -17.13 2.81
N ASN A 283 -36.97 -17.21 2.14
CA ASN A 283 -36.49 -18.41 1.47
C ASN A 283 -35.05 -18.69 1.90
N THR A 284 -34.86 -19.58 2.87
CA THR A 284 -33.55 -19.92 3.43
C THR A 284 -32.59 -20.48 2.38
N LYS A 285 -33.11 -21.14 1.33
CA LYS A 285 -32.29 -21.68 0.22
C LYS A 285 -31.86 -20.60 -0.78
N LYS A 286 -32.61 -19.52 -0.89
CA LYS A 286 -32.31 -18.37 -1.74
C LYS A 286 -32.70 -17.09 -0.99
N PRO A 287 -31.85 -16.59 -0.08
CA PRO A 287 -32.20 -15.48 0.81
C PRO A 287 -32.62 -14.18 0.11
N SER A 288 -32.34 -14.05 -1.19
CA SER A 288 -32.76 -12.94 -2.05
C SER A 288 -34.22 -13.04 -2.54
N GLU A 289 -34.90 -14.17 -2.33
CA GLU A 289 -36.29 -14.40 -2.74
C GLU A 289 -37.21 -14.39 -1.49
N GLU A 290 -38.21 -13.51 -1.46
CA GLU A 290 -39.21 -13.44 -0.37
C GLU A 290 -40.63 -13.32 -0.95
N THR A 291 -41.64 -13.83 -0.25
CA THR A 291 -43.06 -13.77 -0.66
C THR A 291 -43.88 -12.98 0.37
N THR A 292 -44.74 -12.07 -0.06
CA THR A 292 -45.69 -11.39 0.84
C THR A 292 -46.85 -12.33 1.20
N LEU A 293 -47.21 -12.41 2.48
CA LEU A 293 -48.40 -13.12 2.96
C LEU A 293 -49.66 -12.25 2.86
N GLU A 294 -50.82 -12.89 2.67
CA GLU A 294 -52.11 -12.21 2.48
C GLU A 294 -52.87 -12.03 3.81
N GLU A 295 -53.22 -10.80 4.14
CA GLU A 295 -54.11 -10.52 5.27
C GLU A 295 -55.50 -11.13 5.07
N GLY A 296 -56.13 -11.60 6.15
CA GLY A 296 -57.40 -12.32 6.14
C GLY A 296 -57.30 -13.80 5.79
N LYS A 297 -56.24 -14.22 5.07
CA LYS A 297 -55.94 -15.63 4.78
C LYS A 297 -54.79 -16.20 5.60
N ASP A 298 -53.70 -15.45 5.74
CA ASP A 298 -52.46 -15.89 6.39
C ASP A 298 -52.27 -15.29 7.78
N TYR A 299 -52.75 -14.06 7.99
CA TYR A 299 -52.75 -13.35 9.27
C TYR A 299 -53.90 -12.34 9.35
N LYS A 300 -54.20 -11.83 10.55
CA LYS A 300 -55.01 -10.62 10.80
C LYS A 300 -54.16 -9.59 11.50
N GLU A 301 -54.30 -8.31 11.16
CA GLU A 301 -53.58 -7.20 11.79
C GLU A 301 -54.57 -6.17 12.38
N SER A 302 -54.18 -5.54 13.50
CA SER A 302 -54.90 -4.40 14.08
C SER A 302 -53.93 -3.55 14.90
N ASN A 303 -53.63 -2.34 14.43
CA ASN A 303 -52.78 -1.34 15.10
C ASN A 303 -51.41 -1.88 15.58
N GLY A 304 -50.74 -2.70 14.76
CA GLY A 304 -49.44 -3.31 15.07
C GLY A 304 -49.53 -4.63 15.85
N VAL A 305 -50.73 -5.20 16.00
CA VAL A 305 -50.96 -6.50 16.64
C VAL A 305 -51.39 -7.55 15.60
N PHE A 306 -50.61 -8.61 15.44
CA PHE A 306 -50.79 -9.64 14.42
C PHE A 306 -51.29 -10.95 15.02
N THR A 307 -52.20 -11.64 14.34
CA THR A 307 -52.65 -13.01 14.64
C THR A 307 -52.48 -13.90 13.41
N PHE A 308 -51.70 -14.98 13.47
CA PHE A 308 -51.40 -15.84 12.31
C PHE A 308 -52.43 -16.94 12.11
N LEU A 309 -52.89 -17.17 10.87
CA LEU A 309 -54.03 -18.04 10.56
C LEU A 309 -53.65 -19.40 9.97
N LYS A 310 -52.43 -19.58 9.44
CA LYS A 310 -51.97 -20.84 8.85
C LYS A 310 -50.43 -21.02 8.97
N PRO A 311 -49.91 -22.26 8.96
CA PRO A 311 -48.47 -22.52 9.05
C PRO A 311 -47.73 -22.03 7.80
N GLN A 312 -46.45 -21.73 7.96
CA GLN A 312 -45.58 -21.20 6.91
C GLN A 312 -44.42 -22.15 6.63
N LYS A 313 -44.03 -22.23 5.36
CA LYS A 313 -42.99 -23.16 4.86
C LYS A 313 -41.56 -22.78 5.26
N ASP A 314 -41.36 -21.55 5.73
CA ASP A 314 -40.05 -20.99 6.12
C ASP A 314 -40.29 -19.84 7.12
N SER A 315 -39.21 -19.19 7.59
CA SER A 315 -39.31 -18.10 8.56
C SER A 315 -40.04 -16.90 7.96
N VAL A 316 -40.78 -16.19 8.80
CA VAL A 316 -41.45 -14.94 8.48
C VAL A 316 -40.85 -13.77 9.28
N TYR A 317 -41.08 -12.55 8.81
CA TYR A 317 -40.89 -11.34 9.59
C TYR A 317 -42.00 -10.34 9.26
N VAL A 318 -42.30 -9.44 10.21
CA VAL A 318 -43.22 -8.33 9.98
C VAL A 318 -42.41 -7.13 9.51
N SER A 319 -42.92 -6.46 8.48
CA SER A 319 -42.39 -5.25 7.88
C SER A 319 -43.42 -4.13 8.06
N ALA A 320 -42.99 -2.96 8.51
CA ALA A 320 -43.84 -1.78 8.67
C ALA A 320 -43.26 -0.58 7.93
N THR A 321 -44.11 0.17 7.24
CA THR A 321 -43.79 1.44 6.56
C THR A 321 -44.74 2.53 7.03
N ASN A 322 -44.30 3.77 7.12
CA ASN A 322 -45.11 4.88 7.63
C ASN A 322 -45.18 6.04 6.62
N SER A 323 -46.33 6.71 6.54
CA SER A 323 -46.59 7.79 5.57
C SER A 323 -45.68 9.00 5.72
N HIS A 324 -45.12 9.28 6.91
CA HIS A 324 -44.18 10.39 7.13
C HIS A 324 -42.73 10.05 6.81
N TYR A 325 -42.34 8.78 6.80
CA TYR A 325 -40.95 8.35 6.64
C TYR A 325 -40.80 7.51 5.37
N ALA A 326 -40.88 8.18 4.22
CA ALA A 326 -40.66 7.55 2.93
C ALA A 326 -39.34 6.75 2.93
N PHE A 327 -39.34 5.57 2.31
CA PHE A 327 -38.20 4.66 2.19
C PHE A 327 -37.73 3.96 3.48
N LEU A 328 -38.21 4.30 4.68
CA LEU A 328 -37.91 3.51 5.88
C LEU A 328 -38.86 2.32 5.99
N THR A 329 -38.26 1.16 6.17
CA THR A 329 -38.95 -0.07 6.50
C THR A 329 -38.42 -0.60 7.82
N LEU A 330 -39.25 -0.62 8.86
CA LEU A 330 -38.94 -1.30 10.11
C LEU A 330 -39.30 -2.78 9.98
N LYS A 331 -38.43 -3.66 10.47
CA LYS A 331 -38.62 -5.12 10.40
C LYS A 331 -38.50 -5.73 11.77
N THR A 332 -39.21 -6.82 12.03
CA THR A 332 -38.95 -7.66 13.21
C THR A 332 -37.80 -8.62 12.96
N THR A 333 -37.19 -9.16 14.03
CA THR A 333 -36.41 -10.39 13.92
C THR A 333 -37.28 -11.54 13.35
N LYS A 334 -36.65 -12.49 12.65
CA LYS A 334 -37.35 -13.58 11.96
C LYS A 334 -37.88 -14.63 12.94
N PHE A 335 -39.03 -15.21 12.64
CA PHE A 335 -39.67 -16.27 13.43
C PHE A 335 -40.41 -17.29 12.54
N MET A 336 -40.66 -18.51 13.03
CA MET A 336 -41.43 -19.51 12.30
C MET A 336 -42.91 -19.48 12.69
N VAL A 337 -43.82 -19.58 11.71
CA VAL A 337 -45.24 -19.83 11.98
C VAL A 337 -45.54 -21.29 11.69
N LEU A 338 -45.92 -22.07 12.69
CA LEU A 338 -46.08 -23.53 12.57
C LEU A 338 -47.46 -23.98 13.02
N LYS A 339 -47.86 -25.17 12.55
CA LYS A 339 -49.03 -25.84 13.11
C LYS A 339 -48.75 -26.17 14.58
N PRO A 340 -49.75 -26.15 15.46
CA PRO A 340 -49.57 -26.53 16.86
C PRO A 340 -48.82 -27.86 17.05
N GLU A 341 -49.07 -28.86 16.20
CA GLU A 341 -48.43 -30.19 16.24
C GLU A 341 -46.98 -30.24 15.71
N ASP A 342 -46.52 -29.22 15.00
CA ASP A 342 -45.16 -29.11 14.45
C ASP A 342 -44.26 -28.18 15.27
N MET A 343 -44.86 -27.41 16.18
CA MET A 343 -44.12 -26.62 17.17
C MET A 343 -43.15 -27.52 17.92
N ASN A 344 -41.94 -27.02 18.14
CA ASN A 344 -40.91 -27.73 18.90
C ASN A 344 -40.43 -29.08 18.31
N LYS A 345 -40.52 -29.33 16.99
CA LYS A 345 -39.89 -30.50 16.32
C LYS A 345 -38.46 -30.20 15.82
N PRO A 346 -37.54 -31.19 15.80
CA PRO A 346 -36.15 -30.98 15.36
C PRO A 346 -35.98 -30.97 13.83
N SER A 347 -35.00 -30.21 13.32
CA SER A 347 -34.69 -30.01 11.89
C SER A 347 -33.21 -30.22 11.59
N LEU A 348 -32.83 -30.58 10.35
CA LEU A 348 -31.46 -30.93 9.99
C LEU A 348 -30.51 -29.73 10.17
N ALA A 349 -29.45 -29.92 10.95
CA ALA A 349 -28.43 -28.92 11.23
C ALA A 349 -27.19 -29.10 10.33
N PHE A 350 -26.67 -30.32 10.25
CA PHE A 350 -25.56 -30.70 9.38
C PHE A 350 -25.56 -32.20 9.08
N LYS A 351 -24.78 -32.58 8.06
CA LYS A 351 -24.52 -33.97 7.70
C LYS A 351 -23.08 -34.13 7.22
N PHE A 352 -22.53 -35.33 7.38
CA PHE A 352 -21.21 -35.65 6.84
C PHE A 352 -21.15 -37.08 6.34
N LYS A 353 -20.29 -37.31 5.35
CA LYS A 353 -19.97 -38.63 4.81
C LYS A 353 -18.64 -39.11 5.35
N THR A 354 -18.60 -40.37 5.74
CA THR A 354 -17.41 -41.02 6.30
C THR A 354 -16.91 -42.13 5.38
N GLY A 355 -15.60 -42.32 5.37
CA GLY A 355 -14.95 -43.45 4.74
C GLY A 355 -14.82 -44.70 5.61
N LYS A 356 -15.43 -44.74 6.80
CA LYS A 356 -15.45 -45.93 7.65
C LYS A 356 -16.42 -46.98 7.10
N ASN A 357 -16.12 -48.25 7.39
CA ASN A 357 -17.01 -49.37 7.09
C ASN A 357 -18.26 -49.34 7.97
N ILE A 358 -19.38 -49.83 7.44
CA ILE A 358 -20.61 -50.06 8.21
C ILE A 358 -20.30 -50.94 9.43
N GLY A 359 -20.90 -50.63 10.57
CA GLY A 359 -20.67 -51.26 11.87
C GLY A 359 -19.57 -50.57 12.69
N ASN A 360 -18.72 -49.75 12.08
CA ASN A 360 -17.66 -49.05 12.82
C ASN A 360 -18.21 -47.91 13.67
N ARG A 361 -17.54 -47.65 14.80
CA ARG A 361 -17.86 -46.56 15.72
C ARG A 361 -17.64 -45.19 15.06
N ILE A 362 -18.64 -44.33 15.21
CA ILE A 362 -18.59 -42.88 14.99
C ILE A 362 -18.67 -42.19 16.36
N SER A 363 -17.82 -41.20 16.58
CA SER A 363 -17.86 -40.33 17.76
C SER A 363 -17.80 -38.87 17.31
N LEU A 364 -18.66 -38.04 17.89
CA LEU A 364 -18.68 -36.59 17.68
C LEU A 364 -19.00 -35.90 19.01
N THR A 365 -18.37 -34.74 19.24
CA THR A 365 -18.52 -33.97 20.48
C THR A 365 -19.22 -32.66 20.18
N MET A 366 -20.25 -32.33 20.95
CA MET A 366 -21.08 -31.14 20.69
C MET A 366 -21.50 -30.40 21.96
N THR A 367 -21.67 -29.08 21.87
CA THR A 367 -22.27 -28.22 22.90
C THR A 367 -23.29 -27.25 22.30
N ALA A 368 -24.16 -26.69 23.15
CA ALA A 368 -25.12 -25.64 22.78
C ALA A 368 -24.97 -24.39 23.67
N PHE A 369 -25.66 -23.31 23.31
CA PHE A 369 -25.68 -22.08 24.11
C PHE A 369 -26.51 -22.18 25.39
N ASN A 370 -27.53 -23.05 25.43
CA ASN A 370 -28.36 -23.26 26.62
C ASN A 370 -28.19 -24.67 27.18
N HIS A 371 -28.11 -24.76 28.51
CA HIS A 371 -27.85 -26.02 29.19
C HIS A 371 -29.08 -26.92 29.07
N GLY A 372 -28.90 -28.16 28.64
CA GLY A 372 -30.00 -29.12 28.50
C GLY A 372 -30.75 -29.06 27.17
N ASP A 373 -30.30 -28.19 26.25
CA ASP A 373 -30.71 -28.25 24.85
C ASP A 373 -30.53 -29.67 24.31
N SER A 374 -31.39 -30.11 23.39
CA SER A 374 -31.35 -31.48 22.87
C SER A 374 -31.07 -31.50 21.36
N VAL A 375 -30.49 -32.59 20.89
CA VAL A 375 -30.31 -32.90 19.46
C VAL A 375 -30.74 -34.33 19.15
N LYS A 376 -31.01 -34.60 17.86
CA LYS A 376 -31.26 -35.94 17.34
C LYS A 376 -30.17 -36.31 16.31
N VAL A 377 -29.68 -37.54 16.34
CA VAL A 377 -28.66 -38.05 15.41
C VAL A 377 -29.14 -39.33 14.74
N ASP A 378 -28.98 -39.38 13.42
CA ASP A 378 -29.16 -40.54 12.55
C ASP A 378 -27.76 -41.02 12.10
N PHE A 379 -27.41 -42.25 12.45
CA PHE A 379 -26.11 -42.85 12.11
C PHE A 379 -26.11 -43.59 10.76
N GLY A 380 -27.16 -43.43 9.97
CA GLY A 380 -27.28 -43.94 8.60
C GLY A 380 -28.40 -44.97 8.39
N ASP A 381 -29.15 -45.34 9.44
CA ASP A 381 -30.29 -46.27 9.39
C ASP A 381 -31.65 -45.54 9.30
N GLY A 382 -31.67 -44.21 9.42
CA GLY A 382 -32.89 -43.41 9.45
C GLY A 382 -33.55 -43.31 10.83
N VAL A 383 -32.95 -43.89 11.89
CA VAL A 383 -33.50 -43.87 13.26
C VAL A 383 -32.89 -42.72 14.07
N LEU A 384 -33.74 -41.78 14.53
CA LEU A 384 -33.32 -40.62 15.29
C LEU A 384 -33.08 -40.91 16.78
N LYS A 385 -31.80 -40.96 17.20
CA LYS A 385 -31.40 -41.11 18.61
C LYS A 385 -31.23 -39.74 19.27
N GLY A 386 -31.77 -39.56 20.48
CA GLY A 386 -31.74 -38.28 21.20
C GLY A 386 -30.58 -38.13 22.17
N PHE A 387 -29.99 -36.95 22.19
CA PHE A 387 -28.86 -36.60 23.06
C PHE A 387 -29.11 -35.22 23.69
N LYS A 388 -28.81 -35.09 24.98
CA LYS A 388 -28.83 -33.79 25.67
C LYS A 388 -27.45 -33.15 25.59
N LEU A 389 -27.42 -31.89 25.19
CA LEU A 389 -26.23 -31.06 25.10
C LEU A 389 -26.02 -30.30 26.42
N GLN A 390 -24.76 -30.23 26.81
CA GLN A 390 -24.33 -29.35 27.89
C GLN A 390 -24.00 -27.96 27.32
N THR A 391 -24.10 -26.94 28.17
CA THR A 391 -23.42 -25.67 27.92
C THR A 391 -21.96 -25.82 28.24
N TYR A 392 -21.13 -25.23 27.39
CA TYR A 392 -19.71 -25.10 27.70
C TYR A 392 -19.53 -24.17 28.92
N ILE A 393 -19.19 -24.75 30.07
CA ILE A 393 -18.77 -24.04 31.28
C ILE A 393 -17.23 -24.00 31.29
N PRO A 394 -16.59 -22.82 31.17
CA PRO A 394 -15.14 -22.69 31.01
C PRO A 394 -14.27 -23.36 32.10
N GLN A 395 -14.82 -23.61 33.30
CA GLN A 395 -14.10 -24.24 34.42
C GLN A 395 -14.10 -25.78 34.41
N TYR A 396 -15.00 -26.44 33.67
CA TYR A 396 -15.22 -27.90 33.80
C TYR A 396 -15.08 -28.70 32.48
N GLY A 397 -14.91 -28.04 31.33
CA GLY A 397 -14.65 -28.71 30.05
C GLY A 397 -15.74 -29.68 29.57
N SER A 398 -16.94 -29.60 30.15
CA SER A 398 -17.99 -30.60 29.95
C SER A 398 -18.61 -30.47 28.56
N SER A 399 -18.47 -31.52 27.76
CA SER A 399 -19.03 -31.61 26.41
C SER A 399 -19.77 -32.94 26.24
N THR A 400 -20.82 -32.96 25.42
CA THR A 400 -21.57 -34.19 25.18
C THR A 400 -20.85 -34.99 24.10
N GLU A 401 -20.24 -36.13 24.46
CA GLU A 401 -19.80 -37.14 23.48
C GLU A 401 -21.03 -37.90 22.96
N ILE A 402 -21.22 -37.89 21.65
CA ILE A 402 -22.27 -38.60 20.94
C ILE A 402 -21.62 -39.75 20.18
N VAL A 403 -22.01 -40.97 20.53
CA VAL A 403 -21.43 -42.21 19.98
C VAL A 403 -22.51 -43.07 19.35
N GLY A 404 -22.20 -43.67 18.21
CA GLY A 404 -23.04 -44.67 17.57
C GLY A 404 -22.26 -45.51 16.57
N ASN A 405 -22.83 -46.64 16.18
CA ASN A 405 -22.29 -47.45 15.10
C ASN A 405 -22.84 -46.95 13.77
N LEU A 406 -21.95 -46.79 12.80
CA LEU A 406 -22.30 -46.38 11.45
C LEU A 406 -23.19 -47.44 10.80
N ALA A 407 -24.39 -47.06 10.34
CA ALA A 407 -25.34 -47.97 9.70
C ALA A 407 -25.54 -47.68 8.20
N GLY A 408 -24.97 -46.57 7.70
CA GLY A 408 -24.94 -46.17 6.30
C GLY A 408 -23.68 -45.35 6.00
N ASP A 409 -23.59 -44.65 4.86
CA ASP A 409 -22.40 -43.85 4.52
C ASP A 409 -22.42 -42.41 5.08
N THR A 410 -23.59 -41.98 5.59
CA THR A 410 -23.88 -40.59 5.96
C THR A 410 -24.46 -40.52 7.36
N VAL A 411 -23.91 -39.63 8.19
CA VAL A 411 -24.44 -39.28 9.51
C VAL A 411 -25.15 -37.92 9.41
N LYS A 412 -26.34 -37.81 10.02
CA LYS A 412 -27.16 -36.59 10.01
C LYS A 412 -27.50 -36.16 11.43
N VAL A 413 -27.40 -34.86 11.71
CA VAL A 413 -27.68 -34.27 13.03
C VAL A 413 -28.76 -33.21 12.91
N TYR A 414 -29.72 -33.23 13.84
CA TYR A 414 -30.91 -32.38 13.86
C TYR A 414 -31.02 -31.60 15.19
N THR A 415 -31.40 -30.33 15.14
CA THR A 415 -31.59 -29.43 16.30
C THR A 415 -33.06 -29.03 16.49
N TYR A 416 -33.48 -28.84 17.74
CA TYR A 416 -34.79 -28.27 18.07
C TYR A 416 -34.84 -26.75 17.80
N PRO A 417 -36.03 -26.15 17.67
CA PRO A 417 -36.16 -24.71 17.43
C PRO A 417 -35.53 -23.89 18.55
N GLY A 418 -34.76 -22.87 18.18
CA GLY A 418 -34.00 -22.05 19.13
C GLY A 418 -32.70 -22.69 19.64
N VAL A 419 -32.48 -24.00 19.43
CA VAL A 419 -31.22 -24.67 19.78
C VAL A 419 -30.15 -24.31 18.77
N GLN A 420 -29.10 -23.66 19.26
CA GLN A 420 -27.94 -23.27 18.48
C GLN A 420 -26.72 -24.07 18.95
N ILE A 421 -26.11 -24.82 18.02
CA ILE A 421 -24.86 -25.54 18.31
C ILE A 421 -23.73 -24.53 18.40
N LYS A 422 -23.00 -24.59 19.51
CA LYS A 422 -21.91 -23.67 19.83
C LYS A 422 -20.55 -24.27 19.47
N ASP A 423 -20.26 -25.50 19.89
CA ASP A 423 -19.00 -26.17 19.60
C ASP A 423 -19.26 -27.52 18.94
N LEU A 424 -18.49 -27.86 17.91
CA LEU A 424 -18.59 -29.11 17.15
C LEU A 424 -17.20 -29.70 16.89
N LYS A 425 -16.98 -30.95 17.32
CA LYS A 425 -15.76 -31.71 17.03
C LYS A 425 -16.08 -33.06 16.41
N ILE A 426 -15.47 -33.36 15.26
CA ILE A 426 -15.65 -34.62 14.52
C ILE A 426 -14.27 -35.14 14.11
N GLN A 427 -13.47 -35.61 15.06
CA GLN A 427 -12.10 -36.05 14.81
C GLN A 427 -12.02 -37.55 14.49
N HIS A 428 -11.01 -37.99 13.73
CA HIS A 428 -10.71 -39.43 13.51
C HIS A 428 -11.85 -40.26 12.92
N ASN A 429 -12.72 -39.63 12.12
CA ASN A 429 -13.90 -40.27 11.53
C ASN A 429 -13.75 -40.58 10.04
N ASN A 430 -12.59 -40.37 9.42
CA ASN A 430 -12.38 -40.46 7.97
C ASN A 430 -13.46 -39.66 7.20
N VAL A 431 -13.80 -38.47 7.69
CA VAL A 431 -14.79 -37.61 7.03
C VAL A 431 -14.23 -37.17 5.67
N ARG A 432 -15.00 -37.39 4.61
CA ARG A 432 -14.64 -37.04 3.22
C ARG A 432 -15.44 -35.87 2.65
N ASP A 433 -16.62 -35.64 3.21
CA ASP A 433 -17.52 -34.56 2.83
C ASP A 433 -18.33 -34.15 4.05
N ILE A 434 -18.55 -32.85 4.22
CA ILE A 434 -19.37 -32.27 5.29
C ILE A 434 -20.12 -31.06 4.76
N SER A 435 -21.40 -30.97 5.08
CA SER A 435 -22.24 -29.85 4.69
C SER A 435 -23.03 -29.34 5.89
N PHE A 436 -22.93 -28.03 6.13
CA PHE A 436 -23.71 -27.32 7.13
C PHE A 436 -24.99 -26.76 6.50
N VAL A 437 -26.10 -26.78 7.24
CA VAL A 437 -27.40 -26.25 6.79
C VAL A 437 -27.83 -25.05 7.64
N ASN A 438 -27.80 -25.19 8.98
CA ASN A 438 -28.28 -24.18 9.92
C ASN A 438 -27.26 -23.91 11.05
N MET A 439 -25.98 -23.69 10.70
CA MET A 439 -24.86 -23.63 11.66
C MET A 439 -24.22 -22.22 11.75
N TYR A 440 -25.05 -21.18 11.82
CA TYR A 440 -24.62 -19.78 11.84
C TYR A 440 -23.98 -19.34 13.16
N ALA A 441 -24.28 -20.03 14.26
CA ALA A 441 -23.88 -19.66 15.62
C ALA A 441 -22.62 -20.38 16.13
N LEU A 442 -21.97 -21.18 15.27
CA LEU A 442 -20.85 -22.03 15.67
C LEU A 442 -19.64 -21.17 16.09
N HIS A 443 -19.12 -21.41 17.30
CA HIS A 443 -17.92 -20.80 17.86
C HIS A 443 -16.68 -21.69 17.69
N THR A 444 -16.82 -23.01 17.79
CA THR A 444 -15.68 -23.94 17.63
C THR A 444 -15.99 -24.99 16.59
N LEU A 445 -15.10 -25.16 15.61
CA LEU A 445 -15.13 -26.27 14.66
C LEU A 445 -13.80 -27.01 14.68
N ASP A 446 -13.85 -28.30 14.98
CA ASP A 446 -12.69 -29.17 15.01
C ASP A 446 -12.94 -30.40 14.13
N LEU A 447 -12.25 -30.46 12.99
CA LEU A 447 -12.35 -31.55 12.01
C LEU A 447 -11.00 -32.23 11.80
N ALA A 448 -10.12 -32.15 12.79
CA ALA A 448 -8.79 -32.72 12.70
C ALA A 448 -8.78 -34.23 12.38
N ASN A 449 -7.73 -34.67 11.69
CA ASN A 449 -7.50 -36.08 11.35
C ASN A 449 -8.65 -36.71 10.53
N ASN A 450 -8.99 -36.06 9.41
CA ASN A 450 -9.97 -36.53 8.44
C ASN A 450 -9.41 -36.46 7.00
N GLU A 451 -10.25 -36.60 5.98
CA GLU A 451 -9.84 -36.64 4.57
C GLU A 451 -10.68 -35.68 3.69
N LEU A 452 -10.74 -34.41 4.08
CA LEU A 452 -11.51 -33.38 3.38
C LEU A 452 -10.69 -32.70 2.29
N ALA A 453 -11.16 -32.77 1.03
CA ALA A 453 -10.53 -32.04 -0.08
C ALA A 453 -10.79 -30.53 -0.02
N SER A 454 -11.95 -30.14 0.50
CA SER A 454 -12.39 -28.76 0.70
C SER A 454 -13.38 -28.69 1.85
N ILE A 455 -13.65 -27.46 2.31
CA ILE A 455 -14.66 -27.17 3.31
C ILE A 455 -15.29 -25.81 3.03
N ASP A 456 -16.61 -25.71 3.17
CA ASP A 456 -17.33 -24.45 3.13
C ASP A 456 -17.83 -24.11 4.55
N ILE A 457 -17.25 -23.06 5.13
CA ILE A 457 -17.64 -22.49 6.44
C ILE A 457 -18.15 -21.06 6.30
N SER A 458 -18.56 -20.65 5.10
CA SER A 458 -19.00 -19.28 4.80
C SER A 458 -20.21 -18.83 5.62
N GLN A 459 -21.02 -19.79 6.09
CA GLN A 459 -22.18 -19.55 6.95
C GLN A 459 -21.83 -19.44 8.44
N SER A 460 -20.66 -19.91 8.87
CA SER A 460 -20.26 -19.95 10.29
C SER A 460 -19.43 -18.72 10.67
N SER A 461 -20.02 -17.52 10.49
CA SER A 461 -19.32 -16.24 10.67
C SER A 461 -18.91 -15.96 12.12
N ASN A 462 -19.51 -16.64 13.10
CA ASN A 462 -19.22 -16.47 14.54
C ASN A 462 -18.09 -17.37 15.08
N LEU A 463 -17.36 -18.06 14.20
CA LEU A 463 -16.26 -18.95 14.59
C LEU A 463 -15.16 -18.19 15.33
N LYS A 464 -14.77 -18.74 16.48
CA LYS A 464 -13.65 -18.31 17.33
C LYS A 464 -12.49 -19.28 17.29
N SER A 465 -12.75 -20.57 17.14
CA SER A 465 -11.72 -21.60 17.06
C SER A 465 -11.96 -22.51 15.86
N LEU A 466 -10.95 -22.63 15.01
CA LEU A 466 -10.98 -23.48 13.81
C LEU A 466 -9.77 -24.41 13.81
N VAL A 467 -10.03 -25.71 13.89
CA VAL A 467 -9.00 -26.76 13.94
C VAL A 467 -9.22 -27.73 12.77
N LEU A 468 -8.30 -27.68 11.81
CA LEU A 468 -8.35 -28.39 10.53
C LEU A 468 -7.02 -29.10 10.24
N HIS A 469 -6.27 -29.55 11.25
CA HIS A 469 -5.00 -30.22 10.99
C HIS A 469 -5.15 -31.59 10.36
N LYS A 470 -4.27 -31.92 9.41
CA LYS A 470 -4.21 -33.21 8.71
C LYS A 470 -5.52 -33.60 8.02
N ILE A 471 -6.06 -32.71 7.18
CA ILE A 471 -7.28 -32.97 6.40
C ILE A 471 -7.09 -33.02 4.88
N LYS A 472 -5.94 -32.58 4.35
CA LYS A 472 -5.55 -32.56 2.92
C LYS A 472 -6.13 -31.41 2.07
N ILE A 473 -6.50 -30.29 2.68
CA ILE A 473 -6.99 -29.11 1.94
C ILE A 473 -5.86 -28.37 1.20
N LYS A 474 -6.17 -27.83 0.02
CA LYS A 474 -5.27 -27.01 -0.80
C LYS A 474 -5.56 -25.51 -0.71
N THR A 475 -6.79 -25.15 -0.33
CA THR A 475 -7.27 -23.78 -0.21
C THR A 475 -8.19 -23.67 0.99
N LEU A 476 -8.23 -22.50 1.61
CA LEU A 476 -9.15 -22.18 2.69
C LEU A 476 -9.60 -20.72 2.52
N ASP A 477 -10.91 -20.50 2.46
CA ASP A 477 -11.51 -19.16 2.42
C ASP A 477 -12.04 -18.81 3.81
N LEU A 478 -11.47 -17.76 4.42
CA LEU A 478 -11.85 -17.25 5.75
C LEU A 478 -12.50 -15.86 5.69
N LYS A 479 -12.86 -15.34 4.50
CA LYS A 479 -13.28 -13.94 4.32
C LYS A 479 -14.50 -13.51 5.13
N ASN A 480 -15.30 -14.46 5.63
CA ASN A 480 -16.49 -14.22 6.44
C ASN A 480 -16.30 -14.61 7.93
N ASN A 481 -15.09 -14.99 8.35
CA ASN A 481 -14.81 -15.59 9.66
C ASN A 481 -13.87 -14.70 10.50
N TRP A 482 -14.20 -13.41 10.64
CA TRP A 482 -13.33 -12.38 11.25
C TRP A 482 -13.09 -12.54 12.76
N PHE A 483 -13.88 -13.36 13.45
CA PHE A 483 -13.81 -13.53 14.90
C PHE A 483 -12.92 -14.69 15.37
N ILE A 484 -12.22 -15.36 14.44
CA ILE A 484 -11.33 -16.47 14.78
C ILE A 484 -10.18 -15.94 15.65
N THR A 485 -10.04 -16.51 16.85
CA THR A 485 -8.95 -16.27 17.79
C THR A 485 -7.92 -17.41 17.78
N ASN A 486 -8.34 -18.64 17.51
CA ASN A 486 -7.47 -19.81 17.41
C ASN A 486 -7.63 -20.48 16.05
N LEU A 487 -6.55 -20.49 15.26
CA LEU A 487 -6.50 -21.11 13.94
C LEU A 487 -5.41 -22.18 13.90
N SER A 488 -5.79 -23.43 13.66
CA SER A 488 -4.85 -24.52 13.38
C SER A 488 -5.21 -25.20 12.06
N VAL A 489 -4.33 -25.06 11.08
CA VAL A 489 -4.46 -25.63 9.72
C VAL A 489 -3.19 -26.38 9.32
N ALA A 490 -2.47 -26.93 10.30
CA ALA A 490 -1.23 -27.67 10.10
C ALA A 490 -1.41 -28.96 9.28
N ASP A 491 -0.33 -29.46 8.70
CA ASP A 491 -0.30 -30.74 7.95
C ASP A 491 -1.30 -30.78 6.78
N ASN A 492 -1.30 -29.72 5.98
CA ASN A 492 -2.15 -29.58 4.80
C ASN A 492 -1.31 -29.26 3.54
N LEU A 493 -1.97 -28.82 2.46
CA LEU A 493 -1.34 -28.56 1.17
C LEU A 493 -1.51 -27.09 0.72
N LEU A 494 -1.62 -26.16 1.68
CA LEU A 494 -1.83 -24.73 1.39
C LEU A 494 -0.57 -24.11 0.78
N GLU A 495 -0.71 -23.39 -0.34
CA GLU A 495 0.39 -22.60 -0.94
C GLU A 495 0.37 -21.12 -0.54
N THR A 496 -0.81 -20.61 -0.19
CA THR A 496 -1.02 -19.26 0.31
C THR A 496 -2.10 -19.27 1.38
N LEU A 497 -2.04 -18.30 2.30
CA LEU A 497 -3.11 -18.04 3.25
C LEU A 497 -3.20 -16.53 3.51
N ASP A 498 -4.40 -15.99 3.27
CA ASP A 498 -4.70 -14.58 3.52
C ASP A 498 -5.42 -14.45 4.86
N LEU A 499 -4.70 -13.91 5.86
CA LEU A 499 -5.24 -13.59 7.17
C LEU A 499 -5.35 -12.09 7.40
N LYS A 500 -5.24 -11.26 6.35
CA LYS A 500 -5.37 -9.80 6.51
C LYS A 500 -6.68 -9.46 7.22
N ARG A 501 -6.63 -8.50 8.13
CA ARG A 501 -7.79 -8.00 8.92
C ARG A 501 -8.38 -8.99 9.92
N HIS A 502 -7.77 -10.15 10.13
CA HIS A 502 -8.20 -11.08 11.18
C HIS A 502 -7.61 -10.65 12.54
N GLU A 503 -7.98 -9.44 12.98
CA GLU A 503 -7.48 -8.78 14.19
C GLU A 503 -7.65 -9.62 15.47
N ALA A 504 -8.64 -10.51 15.49
CA ALA A 504 -8.96 -11.34 16.65
C ALA A 504 -7.98 -12.51 16.88
N LEU A 505 -7.10 -12.84 15.92
CA LEU A 505 -6.19 -13.98 16.03
C LEU A 505 -5.22 -13.83 17.20
N ILE A 506 -5.12 -14.90 18.00
CA ILE A 506 -4.23 -15.04 19.16
C ILE A 506 -3.22 -16.16 18.90
N THR A 507 -3.70 -17.31 18.44
CA THR A 507 -2.87 -18.50 18.15
C THR A 507 -3.06 -18.93 16.71
N VAL A 508 -1.95 -19.04 15.98
CA VAL A 508 -1.92 -19.43 14.57
C VAL A 508 -0.92 -20.55 14.36
N ASP A 509 -1.41 -21.70 13.89
CA ASP A 509 -0.59 -22.83 13.46
C ASP A 509 -0.88 -23.18 12.01
N VAL A 510 0.10 -22.90 11.17
CA VAL A 510 0.10 -23.14 9.72
C VAL A 510 1.29 -24.03 9.32
N SER A 511 1.85 -24.78 10.27
CA SER A 511 3.02 -25.63 10.03
C SER A 511 2.76 -26.76 9.04
N ASN A 512 3.84 -27.29 8.45
CA ASN A 512 3.77 -28.43 7.52
C ASN A 512 2.79 -28.20 6.36
N ASN A 513 2.97 -27.07 5.66
CA ASN A 513 2.22 -26.71 4.46
C ASN A 513 3.20 -26.42 3.30
N LYS A 514 2.73 -25.80 2.23
CA LYS A 514 3.54 -25.35 1.09
C LYS A 514 3.55 -23.83 0.96
N LEU A 515 3.37 -23.11 2.07
CA LEU A 515 3.14 -21.66 2.05
C LEU A 515 4.36 -20.93 1.50
N LYS A 516 4.14 -20.19 0.40
CA LYS A 516 5.09 -19.20 -0.14
C LYS A 516 4.77 -17.80 0.37
N SER A 517 3.53 -17.57 0.80
CA SER A 517 3.05 -16.29 1.30
C SER A 517 2.05 -16.50 2.45
N LEU A 518 2.25 -15.77 3.53
CA LEU A 518 1.34 -15.66 4.66
C LEU A 518 1.10 -14.18 4.95
N LEU A 519 -0.12 -13.71 4.76
CA LEU A 519 -0.45 -12.29 4.91
C LEU A 519 -1.05 -12.02 6.28
N LEU A 520 -0.33 -11.25 7.11
CA LEU A 520 -0.69 -10.98 8.52
C LEU A 520 -1.00 -9.51 8.80
N SER A 521 -1.22 -8.68 7.77
CA SER A 521 -1.52 -7.27 7.96
C SER A 521 -2.74 -7.09 8.85
N GLU A 522 -2.64 -6.17 9.83
CA GLU A 522 -3.68 -5.88 10.82
C GLU A 522 -3.90 -7.00 11.88
N CYS A 523 -3.09 -8.07 11.91
CA CYS A 523 -3.19 -9.12 12.94
C CYS A 523 -2.42 -8.77 14.23
N LYS A 524 -2.94 -7.83 15.03
CA LYS A 524 -2.19 -7.24 16.17
C LYS A 524 -2.04 -8.15 17.39
N ASN A 525 -2.99 -9.05 17.60
CA ASN A 525 -3.14 -9.80 18.85
C ASN A 525 -2.48 -11.20 18.86
N ILE A 526 -1.70 -11.56 17.82
CA ILE A 526 -1.08 -12.89 17.74
C ILE A 526 -0.01 -13.01 18.82
N ILE A 527 -0.17 -14.01 19.70
CA ILE A 527 0.78 -14.37 20.77
C ILE A 527 1.69 -15.51 20.33
N THR A 528 1.15 -16.49 19.60
CA THR A 528 1.88 -17.67 19.12
C THR A 528 1.70 -17.83 17.61
N LEU A 529 2.81 -17.82 16.87
CA LEU A 529 2.84 -18.08 15.44
C LEU A 529 3.74 -19.28 15.13
N THR A 530 3.12 -20.36 14.64
CA THR A 530 3.79 -21.58 14.22
C THR A 530 3.69 -21.73 12.71
N ALA A 531 4.78 -21.46 11.99
CA ALA A 531 4.83 -21.48 10.52
C ALA A 531 6.05 -22.25 9.98
N ASN A 532 6.60 -23.16 10.78
CA ASN A 532 7.70 -24.03 10.38
C ASN A 532 7.31 -25.03 9.28
N ASN A 533 8.32 -25.54 8.56
CA ASN A 533 8.15 -26.49 7.45
C ASN A 533 7.23 -25.93 6.34
N ASN A 534 7.65 -24.80 5.78
CA ASN A 534 6.97 -24.11 4.68
C ASN A 534 8.00 -23.64 3.62
N LEU A 535 7.59 -22.78 2.69
CA LEU A 535 8.43 -22.21 1.63
C LEU A 535 8.53 -20.67 1.76
N LEU A 536 8.39 -20.12 2.96
CA LEU A 536 8.38 -18.68 3.21
C LEU A 536 9.80 -18.11 3.10
N SER A 537 10.01 -17.11 2.27
CA SER A 537 11.27 -16.34 2.20
C SER A 537 11.20 -14.99 2.92
N GLU A 538 9.99 -14.50 3.14
CA GLU A 538 9.68 -13.25 3.83
C GLU A 538 8.34 -13.38 4.57
N ILE A 539 8.21 -12.59 5.63
CA ILE A 539 6.98 -12.47 6.41
C ILE A 539 7.00 -11.11 7.11
N ASP A 540 5.89 -10.39 7.04
CA ASP A 540 5.74 -9.11 7.72
C ASP A 540 5.26 -9.33 9.15
N LEU A 541 6.17 -9.18 10.11
CA LEU A 541 5.90 -9.30 11.54
C LEU A 541 5.71 -7.95 12.25
N ARG A 542 5.53 -6.86 11.51
CA ARG A 542 5.33 -5.52 12.10
C ARG A 542 3.98 -5.35 12.78
N SER A 543 2.95 -6.07 12.33
CA SER A 543 1.60 -6.03 12.93
C SER A 543 1.46 -6.88 14.21
N PRO A 544 1.93 -8.14 14.29
CA PRO A 544 1.74 -8.99 15.47
C PRO A 544 2.69 -8.60 16.62
N LEU A 545 2.37 -7.50 17.30
CA LEU A 545 3.19 -6.91 18.36
C LEU A 545 3.19 -7.73 19.67
N GLU A 546 2.16 -8.53 19.89
CA GLU A 546 2.00 -9.36 21.09
C GLU A 546 2.72 -10.73 21.01
N LEU A 547 3.54 -10.95 19.99
CA LEU A 547 4.23 -12.23 19.80
C LEU A 547 5.16 -12.56 20.99
N THR A 548 4.95 -13.74 21.55
CA THR A 548 5.81 -14.35 22.58
C THR A 548 6.50 -15.62 22.07
N GLU A 549 5.89 -16.32 21.11
CA GLU A 549 6.43 -17.55 20.55
C GLU A 549 6.37 -17.54 19.01
N LEU A 550 7.52 -17.75 18.39
CA LEU A 550 7.68 -17.70 16.93
C LEU A 550 8.47 -18.90 16.41
N TYR A 551 7.83 -19.74 15.60
CA TYR A 551 8.46 -20.91 14.99
C TYR A 551 8.49 -20.76 13.47
N LEU A 552 9.68 -20.51 12.92
CA LEU A 552 9.91 -20.27 11.49
C LEU A 552 10.95 -21.24 10.89
N ASN A 553 11.32 -22.29 11.61
CA ASN A 553 12.32 -23.24 11.15
C ASN A 553 11.90 -23.99 9.87
N ASN A 554 12.89 -24.42 9.08
CA ASN A 554 12.69 -25.09 7.79
C ASN A 554 11.84 -24.25 6.83
N ASN A 555 12.39 -23.11 6.42
CA ASN A 555 11.82 -22.15 5.48
C ASN A 555 12.95 -21.59 4.58
N LYS A 556 12.71 -20.47 3.89
CA LYS A 556 13.63 -19.82 2.95
C LYS A 556 14.11 -18.42 3.43
N PHE A 557 14.07 -18.15 4.74
CA PHE A 557 14.46 -16.83 5.27
C PHE A 557 15.97 -16.61 5.20
N TYR A 558 16.40 -15.47 4.67
CA TYR A 558 17.80 -15.02 4.70
C TYR A 558 18.02 -13.83 5.65
N LYS A 559 16.94 -13.11 6.01
CA LYS A 559 16.87 -12.06 7.01
C LYS A 559 15.46 -12.01 7.58
N ILE A 560 15.31 -11.47 8.78
CA ILE A 560 14.01 -11.19 9.37
C ILE A 560 14.15 -10.01 10.33
N ASP A 561 13.14 -9.13 10.34
CA ASP A 561 13.08 -8.02 11.29
C ASP A 561 12.22 -8.43 12.50
N LEU A 562 12.86 -8.51 13.67
CA LEU A 562 12.21 -8.79 14.95
C LEU A 562 12.22 -7.58 15.89
N SER A 563 12.61 -6.39 15.39
CA SER A 563 12.84 -5.20 16.22
C SER A 563 11.59 -4.71 16.95
N ARG A 564 10.40 -4.97 16.41
CA ARG A 564 9.11 -4.59 17.01
C ARG A 564 8.48 -5.68 17.88
N ASN A 565 8.96 -6.92 17.81
CA ASN A 565 8.39 -8.05 18.55
C ASN A 565 9.12 -8.18 19.90
N THR A 566 9.02 -7.15 20.74
CA THR A 566 9.81 -7.04 21.98
C THR A 566 9.39 -8.02 23.06
N ASN A 567 8.18 -8.59 22.96
CA ASN A 567 7.61 -9.55 23.91
C ASN A 567 8.04 -11.02 23.65
N LEU A 568 8.90 -11.26 22.66
CA LEU A 568 9.35 -12.60 22.32
C LEU A 568 10.03 -13.30 23.51
N ASN A 569 9.68 -14.57 23.71
CA ASN A 569 10.25 -15.48 24.70
C ASN A 569 11.00 -16.63 24.01
N ILE A 570 10.42 -17.17 22.93
CA ILE A 570 10.97 -18.29 22.15
C ILE A 570 10.96 -17.94 20.66
N VAL A 571 12.10 -18.12 19.99
CA VAL A 571 12.23 -17.96 18.54
C VAL A 571 12.98 -19.14 17.94
N TRP A 572 12.42 -19.77 16.89
CA TRP A 572 13.04 -20.91 16.20
C TRP A 572 13.32 -20.58 14.72
N LEU A 573 14.60 -20.49 14.36
CA LEU A 573 15.09 -20.07 13.04
C LEU A 573 15.95 -21.12 12.32
N ASN A 574 16.16 -22.30 12.90
CA ASN A 574 16.94 -23.37 12.28
C ASN A 574 16.45 -23.73 10.86
N ASP A 575 17.34 -24.30 10.05
CA ASP A 575 17.04 -24.77 8.70
C ASP A 575 16.50 -23.64 7.79
N ASN A 576 17.11 -22.45 7.90
CA ASN A 576 16.89 -21.31 7.01
C ASN A 576 18.21 -20.92 6.32
N TYR A 577 18.29 -19.73 5.72
CA TYR A 577 19.45 -19.22 4.97
C TYR A 577 20.12 -18.03 5.67
N PHE A 578 19.97 -17.93 7.00
CA PHE A 578 20.61 -16.88 7.77
C PHE A 578 22.14 -17.04 7.79
N ARG A 579 22.84 -15.90 7.85
CA ARG A 579 24.29 -15.78 8.04
C ARG A 579 24.56 -15.05 9.36
N PHE A 580 25.82 -14.98 9.80
CA PHE A 580 26.18 -14.25 11.01
C PHE A 580 25.75 -12.78 10.95
N SER A 581 25.94 -12.15 9.79
CA SER A 581 25.58 -10.75 9.53
C SER A 581 24.06 -10.48 9.41
N THR A 582 23.25 -11.52 9.19
CA THR A 582 21.80 -11.39 8.88
C THR A 582 20.89 -12.07 9.90
N LEU A 583 21.44 -12.84 10.82
CA LEU A 583 20.71 -13.33 11.98
C LEU A 583 20.14 -12.15 12.78
N PRO A 584 18.87 -12.22 13.18
CA PRO A 584 18.23 -11.13 13.88
C PRO A 584 18.73 -11.05 15.32
N LYS A 585 18.99 -9.83 15.79
CA LYS A 585 19.00 -9.58 17.23
C LYS A 585 17.56 -9.70 17.75
N SER A 586 17.38 -10.35 18.89
CA SER A 586 16.07 -10.59 19.48
C SER A 586 16.12 -10.37 20.99
N SER A 587 15.01 -9.91 21.57
CA SER A 587 14.80 -9.89 23.03
C SER A 587 14.46 -11.27 23.60
N ALA A 588 14.28 -12.29 22.74
CA ALA A 588 13.88 -13.63 23.16
C ALA A 588 14.85 -14.25 24.17
N LYS A 589 14.28 -14.85 25.22
CA LYS A 589 15.06 -15.61 26.21
C LYS A 589 15.73 -16.84 25.60
N ARG A 590 15.12 -17.42 24.57
CA ARG A 590 15.62 -18.60 23.87
C ARG A 590 15.46 -18.42 22.37
N ILE A 591 16.58 -18.51 21.65
CA ILE A 591 16.61 -18.46 20.19
C ILE A 591 17.38 -19.67 19.65
N PHE A 592 16.79 -20.38 18.71
CA PHE A 592 17.38 -21.55 18.06
C PHE A 592 17.80 -21.19 16.64
N TYR A 593 19.10 -21.11 16.40
CA TYR A 593 19.69 -20.66 15.12
C TYR A 593 20.89 -21.49 14.67
N ASN A 594 21.24 -22.55 15.39
CA ASN A 594 22.49 -23.29 15.28
C ASN A 594 22.65 -24.14 14.00
N VAL A 595 21.58 -24.33 13.23
CA VAL A 595 21.60 -25.08 11.96
C VAL A 595 21.06 -24.19 10.84
N GLN A 596 21.82 -23.98 9.78
CA GLN A 596 21.42 -23.19 8.61
C GLN A 596 21.83 -23.90 7.32
N HIS A 597 21.18 -23.55 6.22
CA HIS A 597 21.56 -23.96 4.87
C HIS A 597 22.93 -23.42 4.48
N ARG A 598 23.58 -24.14 3.56
CA ARG A 598 24.92 -23.78 3.09
C ARG A 598 24.92 -22.44 2.36
N ILE A 599 25.98 -21.66 2.56
CA ILE A 599 26.23 -20.44 1.80
C ILE A 599 26.64 -20.82 0.37
N GLU A 600 25.84 -20.41 -0.60
CA GLU A 600 26.16 -20.60 -2.02
C GLU A 600 27.37 -19.74 -2.41
N ILE A 601 28.37 -20.40 -2.97
CA ILE A 601 29.61 -19.82 -3.53
C ILE A 601 29.81 -20.32 -4.96
N ALA A 602 30.73 -19.69 -5.71
CA ALA A 602 31.04 -20.09 -7.09
C ALA A 602 31.47 -21.56 -7.19
N ASP A 603 30.97 -22.30 -8.18
CA ASP A 603 31.33 -23.71 -8.40
C ASP A 603 32.82 -23.91 -8.71
N ARG A 604 33.47 -22.89 -9.28
CA ARG A 604 34.91 -22.81 -9.49
C ARG A 604 35.39 -21.37 -9.29
N ALA A 605 36.53 -21.19 -8.65
CA ALA A 605 37.12 -19.87 -8.49
C ALA A 605 38.61 -19.91 -8.07
N PRO A 606 39.40 -18.88 -8.38
CA PRO A 606 40.72 -18.69 -7.78
C PRO A 606 40.64 -18.11 -6.36
N MET A 607 39.51 -17.49 -6.03
CA MET A 607 39.26 -16.84 -4.75
C MET A 607 37.77 -16.85 -4.44
N ILE A 608 37.43 -16.81 -3.16
CA ILE A 608 36.05 -16.79 -2.66
C ILE A 608 35.90 -15.59 -1.72
N ASP A 609 35.07 -14.65 -2.13
CA ASP A 609 34.74 -13.45 -1.35
C ASP A 609 33.53 -13.70 -0.44
N ILE A 610 33.79 -13.76 0.87
CA ILE A 610 32.79 -13.77 1.94
C ILE A 610 33.11 -12.63 2.92
N ALA A 611 33.62 -11.51 2.41
CA ALA A 611 34.03 -10.36 3.22
C ALA A 611 32.89 -9.77 4.05
N SER A 612 31.62 -9.95 3.62
CA SER A 612 30.45 -9.55 4.41
C SER A 612 30.37 -10.23 5.78
N GLU A 613 31.01 -11.38 5.93
CA GLU A 613 31.10 -12.12 7.19
C GLU A 613 32.46 -11.96 7.86
N ALA A 614 33.40 -11.14 7.35
CA ALA A 614 34.77 -11.04 7.90
C ALA A 614 34.78 -10.64 9.38
N LYS A 615 33.88 -9.71 9.74
CA LYS A 615 33.69 -9.24 11.11
C LYS A 615 32.19 -9.03 11.35
N VAL A 616 31.67 -9.59 12.44
CA VAL A 616 30.27 -9.42 12.87
C VAL A 616 30.27 -8.91 14.29
N ASP A 617 29.58 -7.79 14.53
CA ASP A 617 29.78 -6.94 15.71
C ASP A 617 31.27 -6.61 15.91
N GLU A 618 31.86 -6.99 17.05
CA GLU A 618 33.28 -6.77 17.33
C GLU A 618 34.16 -7.98 17.01
N ASN A 619 33.57 -9.12 16.65
CA ASN A 619 34.24 -10.41 16.53
C ASN A 619 34.62 -10.73 15.08
N LYS A 620 35.86 -11.19 14.88
CA LYS A 620 36.34 -11.73 13.60
C LYS A 620 35.80 -13.13 13.38
N THR A 621 35.48 -13.46 12.14
CA THR A 621 35.09 -14.80 11.74
C THR A 621 36.32 -15.65 11.45
N GLU A 622 36.33 -16.89 11.91
CA GLU A 622 37.35 -17.87 11.56
C GLU A 622 36.91 -18.66 10.33
N TYR A 623 37.84 -18.94 9.42
CA TYR A 623 37.58 -19.61 8.15
C TYR A 623 38.47 -20.85 8.03
N VAL A 624 37.84 -22.02 7.94
CA VAL A 624 38.55 -23.28 7.79
C VAL A 624 38.07 -24.00 6.54
N TRP A 625 39.00 -24.28 5.62
CA TRP A 625 38.68 -24.99 4.40
C TRP A 625 38.97 -26.48 4.52
N PHE A 626 38.12 -27.28 3.89
CA PHE A 626 38.16 -28.73 3.87
C PHE A 626 38.03 -29.24 2.45
N PHE A 627 38.76 -30.28 2.11
CA PHE A 627 38.50 -31.07 0.91
C PHE A 627 37.16 -31.79 1.02
N LYS A 628 36.60 -32.19 -0.13
CA LYS A 628 35.34 -32.95 -0.22
C LYS A 628 35.29 -34.19 0.67
N ASN A 629 36.42 -34.84 0.93
CA ASN A 629 36.55 -36.02 1.79
C ASN A 629 36.57 -35.69 3.30
N GLY A 630 36.54 -34.41 3.68
CA GLY A 630 36.56 -33.93 5.06
C GLY A 630 37.95 -33.66 5.64
N SER A 631 39.05 -33.88 4.88
CA SER A 631 40.38 -33.50 5.35
C SER A 631 40.58 -31.98 5.31
N LYS A 632 41.25 -31.44 6.33
CA LYS A 632 41.47 -30.00 6.49
C LYS A 632 42.58 -29.51 5.53
N MET A 633 42.36 -28.38 4.87
CA MET A 633 43.39 -27.66 4.11
C MET A 633 44.33 -26.90 5.05
N VAL A 634 45.58 -26.71 4.64
CA VAL A 634 46.61 -26.03 5.41
C VAL A 634 46.63 -24.55 5.04
N ALA A 635 46.29 -23.69 6.00
CA ALA A 635 46.36 -22.24 5.83
C ALA A 635 47.81 -21.77 5.57
N ASN A 636 47.96 -20.78 4.69
CA ASN A 636 49.22 -20.26 4.14
C ASN A 636 50.04 -21.23 3.27
N LEU A 637 49.56 -22.47 3.06
CA LEU A 637 50.11 -23.40 2.08
C LEU A 637 49.14 -23.61 0.92
N ASP A 638 47.89 -23.97 1.22
CA ASP A 638 46.86 -24.24 0.21
C ASP A 638 45.99 -23.01 -0.08
N TYR A 639 45.74 -22.19 0.95
CA TYR A 639 44.91 -20.99 0.86
C TYR A 639 45.34 -19.91 1.85
N LYS A 640 44.99 -18.66 1.58
CA LYS A 640 45.16 -17.52 2.50
C LYS A 640 43.84 -16.78 2.65
N VAL A 641 43.53 -16.31 3.85
CA VAL A 641 42.34 -15.48 4.13
C VAL A 641 42.76 -14.10 4.60
N GLU A 642 42.30 -13.07 3.90
CA GLU A 642 42.49 -11.67 4.26
C GLU A 642 41.12 -10.98 4.23
N ASP A 643 40.69 -10.42 5.35
CA ASP A 643 39.40 -9.70 5.49
C ASP A 643 38.18 -10.45 4.90
N GLY A 644 38.11 -11.77 5.14
CA GLY A 644 37.02 -12.64 4.68
C GLY A 644 37.10 -13.05 3.21
N ILE A 645 38.16 -12.65 2.50
CA ILE A 645 38.45 -13.11 1.14
C ILE A 645 39.45 -14.25 1.21
N THR A 646 39.03 -15.44 0.77
CA THR A 646 39.94 -16.58 0.61
C THR A 646 40.57 -16.53 -0.77
N THR A 647 41.90 -16.58 -0.86
CA THR A 647 42.65 -16.81 -2.10
C THR A 647 43.27 -18.20 -2.06
N PHE A 648 43.01 -19.03 -3.07
CA PHE A 648 43.66 -20.33 -3.20
C PHE A 648 45.04 -20.17 -3.82
N LEU A 649 46.05 -20.78 -3.20
CA LEU A 649 47.45 -20.60 -3.60
C LEU A 649 47.84 -21.53 -4.76
N ASP A 650 47.16 -22.68 -4.88
CA ASP A 650 47.29 -23.63 -5.98
C ASP A 650 45.94 -24.15 -6.47
N ALA A 651 45.85 -24.47 -7.76
CA ALA A 651 44.69 -25.16 -8.32
C ALA A 651 44.62 -26.59 -7.77
N GLN A 652 43.41 -27.04 -7.44
CA GLN A 652 43.17 -28.35 -6.84
C GLN A 652 42.43 -29.25 -7.82
N THR A 653 42.61 -30.57 -7.67
CA THR A 653 41.87 -31.57 -8.46
C THR A 653 40.51 -31.92 -7.85
N ASP A 654 40.34 -31.68 -6.55
CA ASP A 654 39.11 -31.95 -5.80
C ASP A 654 38.45 -30.66 -5.33
N SER A 655 37.12 -30.71 -5.21
CA SER A 655 36.34 -29.62 -4.64
C SER A 655 36.57 -29.48 -3.14
N VAL A 656 36.43 -28.25 -2.65
CA VAL A 656 36.61 -27.85 -1.26
C VAL A 656 35.37 -27.10 -0.77
N TYR A 657 35.21 -26.99 0.55
CA TYR A 657 34.19 -26.16 1.18
C TYR A 657 34.75 -25.49 2.45
N CYS A 658 34.15 -24.38 2.85
CA CYS A 658 34.55 -23.65 4.05
C CYS A 658 33.57 -23.92 5.19
N GLU A 659 34.09 -24.09 6.40
CA GLU A 659 33.36 -23.96 7.65
C GLU A 659 33.80 -22.67 8.36
N MET A 660 32.83 -21.93 8.88
CA MET A 660 33.05 -20.62 9.51
C MET A 660 32.41 -20.57 10.89
N THR A 661 33.11 -19.95 11.84
CA THR A 661 32.64 -19.69 13.20
C THR A 661 32.84 -18.21 13.55
N ASN A 662 31.95 -17.65 14.38
CA ASN A 662 32.07 -16.28 14.85
C ASN A 662 31.56 -16.18 16.31
N ALA A 663 32.33 -15.54 17.19
CA ALA A 663 32.02 -15.47 18.62
C ALA A 663 30.74 -14.67 18.94
N SER A 664 30.22 -13.85 18.02
CA SER A 664 28.91 -13.19 18.17
C SER A 664 27.74 -14.18 18.12
N TRP A 665 27.95 -15.37 17.53
CA TRP A 665 26.96 -16.43 17.38
C TRP A 665 27.59 -17.80 17.69
N PRO A 666 27.95 -18.06 18.95
CA PRO A 666 28.84 -19.17 19.33
C PRO A 666 28.28 -20.57 19.00
N ASP A 667 26.95 -20.70 18.91
CA ASP A 667 26.30 -21.99 18.61
C ASP A 667 26.16 -22.26 17.11
N LEU A 668 26.55 -21.33 16.23
CA LEU A 668 26.40 -21.46 14.78
C LEU A 668 27.75 -21.71 14.08
N THR A 669 27.82 -22.80 13.32
CA THR A 669 28.86 -23.03 12.32
C THR A 669 28.24 -22.96 10.93
N LEU A 670 28.60 -21.94 10.15
CA LEU A 670 28.16 -21.83 8.76
C LEU A 670 29.06 -22.66 7.85
N LYS A 671 28.48 -23.27 6.81
CA LYS A 671 29.21 -24.02 5.80
C LYS A 671 28.91 -23.47 4.42
N THR A 672 29.87 -23.47 3.51
CA THR A 672 29.61 -23.14 2.10
C THR A 672 29.12 -24.35 1.31
N THR A 673 28.61 -24.12 0.10
CA THR A 673 28.60 -25.13 -0.98
C THR A 673 30.04 -25.49 -1.38
N MET A 674 30.17 -26.49 -2.25
CA MET A 674 31.48 -26.89 -2.76
C MET A 674 31.95 -25.95 -3.86
N THR A 675 33.25 -25.70 -3.94
CA THR A 675 33.91 -24.98 -5.04
C THR A 675 35.15 -25.76 -5.49
N LEU A 676 35.53 -25.66 -6.77
CA LEU A 676 36.78 -26.17 -7.31
C LEU A 676 37.83 -25.03 -7.35
N PRO A 677 38.86 -25.06 -6.47
CA PRO A 677 39.97 -24.11 -6.52
C PRO A 677 40.66 -24.18 -7.88
N SER A 678 40.56 -23.09 -8.64
CA SER A 678 40.99 -23.02 -10.05
C SER A 678 41.97 -21.88 -10.27
N LYS A 679 42.72 -21.92 -11.37
CA LYS A 679 43.51 -20.76 -11.82
C LYS A 679 42.60 -19.57 -12.13
N ALA A 680 43.14 -18.37 -12.03
CA ALA A 680 42.44 -17.14 -12.36
C ALA A 680 41.99 -17.13 -13.84
N PRO A 681 40.81 -16.58 -14.15
CA PRO A 681 40.35 -16.47 -15.54
C PRO A 681 41.20 -15.47 -16.32
N GLU A 682 41.57 -15.85 -17.54
CA GLU A 682 42.42 -15.03 -18.43
C GLU A 682 41.61 -14.30 -19.51
N THR A 683 40.36 -14.69 -19.74
CA THR A 683 39.54 -14.11 -20.82
C THR A 683 38.94 -12.78 -20.39
N VAL A 684 39.47 -11.69 -20.95
CA VAL A 684 38.89 -10.34 -20.80
C VAL A 684 37.60 -10.24 -21.61
N VAL A 685 36.49 -9.87 -20.95
CA VAL A 685 35.15 -9.71 -21.56
C VAL A 685 34.71 -8.25 -21.70
N ALA A 686 35.29 -7.33 -20.92
CA ALA A 686 35.11 -5.90 -21.11
C ALA A 686 36.29 -5.11 -20.56
N THR A 687 36.57 -3.94 -21.13
CA THR A 687 37.61 -3.02 -20.64
C THR A 687 37.11 -1.59 -20.61
N LEU A 688 37.53 -0.83 -19.58
CA LEU A 688 37.31 0.61 -19.49
C LEU A 688 38.64 1.28 -19.18
N THR A 689 39.12 2.12 -20.09
CA THR A 689 40.38 2.85 -19.95
C THR A 689 40.09 4.28 -19.51
N SER A 690 40.61 4.70 -18.37
CA SER A 690 40.30 6.01 -17.79
C SER A 690 41.35 7.09 -18.09
N LEU A 691 40.89 8.34 -18.19
CA LEU A 691 41.73 9.55 -18.25
C LEU A 691 42.09 10.11 -16.88
N ASP A 692 41.41 9.66 -15.81
CA ASP A 692 41.57 10.22 -14.47
C ASP A 692 42.92 9.86 -13.84
N ALA A 693 43.22 10.52 -12.72
CA ALA A 693 44.37 10.19 -11.90
C ALA A 693 44.21 8.82 -11.22
N VAL A 694 45.33 8.16 -10.94
CA VAL A 694 45.37 6.96 -10.10
C VAL A 694 44.71 7.28 -8.75
N GLY A 695 43.95 6.33 -8.21
CA GLY A 695 43.21 6.48 -6.96
C GLY A 695 41.83 7.13 -7.11
N LYS A 696 41.43 7.57 -8.30
CA LYS A 696 40.08 8.09 -8.55
C LYS A 696 39.02 7.03 -8.20
N ASN A 697 38.10 7.39 -7.31
CA ASN A 697 36.98 6.53 -6.94
C ASN A 697 35.98 6.45 -8.10
N PHE A 698 35.44 5.27 -8.34
CA PHE A 698 34.35 5.02 -9.27
C PHE A 698 33.32 4.07 -8.65
N GLU A 699 32.14 4.03 -9.26
CA GLU A 699 31.07 3.12 -8.87
C GLU A 699 30.64 2.27 -10.08
N LEU A 700 30.41 0.99 -9.84
CA LEU A 700 29.88 0.02 -10.78
C LEU A 700 28.51 -0.45 -10.28
N SER A 701 27.53 -0.55 -11.17
CA SER A 701 26.26 -1.24 -10.89
C SER A 701 26.07 -2.34 -11.93
N LEU A 702 26.03 -3.59 -11.45
CA LEU A 702 26.13 -4.80 -12.26
C LEU A 702 24.97 -5.75 -11.99
N ALA A 703 24.51 -6.46 -13.02
CA ALA A 703 23.52 -7.54 -12.88
C ALA A 703 23.74 -8.60 -13.96
N GLY A 704 23.37 -9.84 -13.64
CA GLY A 704 23.40 -10.98 -14.54
C GLY A 704 22.06 -11.29 -15.21
N ASP A 705 22.07 -12.27 -16.11
CA ASP A 705 20.87 -12.99 -16.56
C ASP A 705 20.49 -14.14 -15.60
N ASN A 706 21.47 -14.67 -14.85
CA ASN A 706 21.32 -15.62 -13.76
C ASN A 706 22.23 -15.24 -12.56
N ALA A 707 22.16 -16.04 -11.49
CA ALA A 707 23.13 -15.94 -10.39
C ALA A 707 24.46 -16.54 -10.83
N GLY A 708 25.56 -15.78 -10.68
CA GLY A 708 26.88 -16.18 -11.15
C GLY A 708 27.97 -15.26 -10.63
N TYR A 709 29.17 -15.34 -11.23
CA TYR A 709 30.32 -14.54 -10.82
C TYR A 709 31.14 -14.08 -12.03
N ILE A 710 31.68 -12.88 -11.93
CA ILE A 710 32.72 -12.36 -12.82
C ILE A 710 33.87 -11.80 -11.98
N TYR A 711 34.98 -11.47 -12.62
CA TYR A 711 36.15 -10.94 -11.93
C TYR A 711 36.54 -9.60 -12.52
N ALA A 712 37.00 -8.67 -11.68
CA ALA A 712 37.47 -7.38 -12.14
C ALA A 712 38.87 -7.05 -11.62
N ASP A 713 39.73 -6.55 -12.50
CA ASP A 713 40.97 -5.86 -12.14
C ASP A 713 40.72 -4.35 -12.31
N TYR A 714 40.86 -3.57 -11.23
CA TYR A 714 40.66 -2.12 -11.25
C TYR A 714 41.87 -1.33 -11.76
N GLY A 715 42.87 -2.04 -12.29
CA GLY A 715 44.08 -1.51 -12.88
C GLY A 715 45.31 -1.60 -11.98
N ASN A 716 45.21 -2.40 -10.92
CA ASN A 716 46.28 -2.64 -9.95
C ASN A 716 46.88 -4.05 -10.09
N GLY A 717 46.38 -4.87 -11.02
CA GLY A 717 46.85 -6.23 -11.25
C GLY A 717 46.28 -7.26 -10.26
N LYS A 718 45.32 -6.88 -9.41
CA LYS A 718 44.63 -7.77 -8.47
C LYS A 718 43.19 -7.98 -8.91
N LEU A 719 42.77 -9.24 -8.97
CA LEU A 719 41.38 -9.59 -9.25
C LEU A 719 40.51 -9.41 -8.01
N THR A 720 39.31 -8.88 -8.24
CA THR A 720 38.20 -8.80 -7.29
C THR A 720 37.08 -9.67 -7.82
N GLN A 721 36.55 -10.58 -7.01
CA GLN A 721 35.39 -11.39 -7.39
C GLN A 721 34.11 -10.56 -7.22
N LEU A 722 33.28 -10.52 -8.26
CA LEU A 722 32.01 -9.78 -8.27
C LEU A 722 30.87 -10.77 -8.49
N LYS A 723 29.94 -10.83 -7.54
CA LYS A 723 28.74 -11.64 -7.65
C LYS A 723 27.77 -10.98 -8.63
N LEU A 724 27.21 -11.77 -9.53
CA LEU A 724 26.08 -11.40 -10.37
C LEU A 724 24.81 -12.03 -9.79
N ASP A 725 23.75 -11.22 -9.74
CA ASP A 725 22.39 -11.66 -9.48
C ASP A 725 21.51 -11.11 -10.61
N THR A 726 20.29 -11.62 -10.72
CA THR A 726 19.25 -11.07 -11.61
C THR A 726 18.88 -9.61 -11.26
N SER A 727 19.21 -9.17 -10.04
CA SER A 727 19.08 -7.79 -9.55
C SER A 727 20.44 -7.05 -9.51
N TYR A 728 20.38 -5.71 -9.50
CA TYR A 728 21.58 -4.88 -9.53
C TYR A 728 22.36 -4.92 -8.21
N THR A 729 23.66 -5.13 -8.29
CA THR A 729 24.61 -5.00 -7.17
C THR A 729 25.56 -3.85 -7.41
N ILE A 730 25.76 -3.00 -6.41
CA ILE A 730 26.64 -1.83 -6.48
C ILE A 730 28.01 -2.19 -5.90
N TYR A 731 29.06 -1.91 -6.66
CA TYR A 731 30.45 -2.04 -6.26
C TYR A 731 31.15 -0.69 -6.33
N LYS A 732 32.05 -0.44 -5.39
CA LYS A 732 32.89 0.76 -5.38
C LYS A 732 34.35 0.34 -5.51
N GLY A 733 35.12 1.12 -6.26
CA GLY A 733 36.52 0.84 -6.49
C GLY A 733 37.34 2.11 -6.68
N ASN A 734 38.66 1.96 -6.56
CA ASN A 734 39.62 3.02 -6.82
C ASN A 734 40.48 2.63 -8.01
N LEU A 735 40.68 3.57 -8.94
CA LEU A 735 41.43 3.34 -10.15
C LEU A 735 42.90 3.01 -9.86
N GLY A 736 43.39 1.89 -10.38
CA GLY A 736 44.77 1.44 -10.18
C GLY A 736 45.81 2.10 -11.09
N ASN A 737 47.06 1.68 -10.95
CA ASN A 737 48.23 2.27 -11.61
C ASN A 737 48.15 2.30 -13.15
N ASN A 738 47.56 1.27 -13.77
CA ASN A 738 47.44 1.20 -15.24
C ASN A 738 46.18 1.90 -15.79
N LYS A 739 45.35 2.47 -14.91
CA LYS A 739 44.12 3.22 -15.23
C LYS A 739 43.09 2.47 -16.08
N THR A 740 43.16 1.15 -16.13
CA THR A 740 42.29 0.32 -16.95
C THR A 740 41.55 -0.68 -16.08
N ILE A 741 40.22 -0.58 -16.07
CA ILE A 741 39.36 -1.58 -15.44
C ILE A 741 39.13 -2.71 -16.45
N LYS A 742 39.44 -3.95 -16.08
CA LYS A 742 39.22 -5.13 -16.92
C LYS A 742 38.29 -6.10 -16.23
N PHE A 743 37.28 -6.58 -16.94
CA PHE A 743 36.40 -7.66 -16.50
C PHE A 743 36.81 -8.97 -17.14
N TYR A 744 36.81 -10.06 -16.36
CA TYR A 744 37.22 -11.39 -16.76
C TYR A 744 36.13 -12.42 -16.48
N ALA A 745 36.04 -13.42 -17.35
CA ALA A 745 35.24 -14.62 -17.20
C ALA A 745 36.04 -15.85 -17.68
N TYR A 746 35.58 -17.06 -17.37
CA TYR A 746 36.18 -18.29 -17.89
C TYR A 746 35.74 -18.50 -19.35
N SER A 747 36.63 -18.98 -20.23
CA SER A 747 36.33 -19.12 -21.66
C SER A 747 35.33 -20.23 -21.96
N ASP A 748 35.26 -21.22 -21.08
CA ASP A 748 34.37 -22.38 -21.12
C ASP A 748 33.03 -22.12 -20.40
N ASP A 749 32.82 -20.92 -19.85
CA ASP A 749 31.61 -20.49 -19.14
C ASP A 749 31.05 -19.19 -19.76
N PRO A 750 29.81 -19.18 -20.29
CA PRO A 750 29.24 -17.97 -20.88
C PRO A 750 29.21 -16.79 -19.90
N CYS A 751 29.69 -15.62 -20.32
CA CYS A 751 29.64 -14.43 -19.48
C CYS A 751 28.20 -13.96 -19.28
N HIS A 752 27.72 -14.09 -18.05
CA HIS A 752 26.35 -13.77 -17.65
C HIS A 752 26.08 -12.27 -17.41
N LEU A 753 27.07 -11.39 -17.61
CA LEU A 753 26.92 -9.95 -17.32
C LEU A 753 25.93 -9.27 -18.30
N ARG A 754 24.77 -8.87 -17.76
CA ARG A 754 23.65 -8.30 -18.51
C ARG A 754 23.53 -6.78 -18.35
N VAL A 755 23.96 -6.23 -17.21
CA VAL A 755 23.95 -4.79 -16.94
C VAL A 755 25.35 -4.34 -16.58
N LEU A 756 25.82 -3.30 -17.27
CA LEU A 756 27.05 -2.59 -16.91
C LEU A 756 26.74 -1.09 -16.78
N SER A 757 26.74 -0.60 -15.55
CA SER A 757 26.63 0.84 -15.26
C SER A 757 27.89 1.32 -14.55
N VAL A 758 28.45 2.44 -15.00
CA VAL A 758 29.68 3.03 -14.46
C VAL A 758 29.50 4.53 -14.29
N SER A 759 29.89 5.05 -13.13
CA SER A 759 29.83 6.49 -12.83
C SER A 759 31.09 7.00 -12.13
N ASN A 760 31.23 8.33 -12.10
CA ASN A 760 32.34 9.06 -11.48
C ASN A 760 33.72 8.72 -12.07
N ILE A 761 33.79 8.41 -13.37
CA ILE A 761 35.04 8.17 -14.07
C ILE A 761 35.02 8.73 -15.48
N ASN A 762 36.09 9.41 -15.86
CA ASN A 762 36.34 9.87 -17.21
C ASN A 762 37.04 8.77 -18.00
N LEU A 763 36.48 8.41 -19.15
CA LEU A 763 36.95 7.33 -20.00
C LEU A 763 37.63 7.87 -21.27
N LYS A 764 38.79 7.31 -21.57
CA LYS A 764 39.47 7.43 -22.86
C LYS A 764 38.82 6.50 -23.88
N ASP A 765 38.56 5.26 -23.48
CA ASP A 765 38.07 4.20 -24.35
C ASP A 765 37.34 3.11 -23.55
N ILE A 766 36.47 2.36 -24.24
CA ILE A 766 35.69 1.26 -23.69
C ILE A 766 35.51 0.16 -24.74
N ASP A 767 35.74 -1.10 -24.34
CA ASP A 767 35.42 -2.28 -25.15
C ASP A 767 34.41 -3.15 -24.40
N VAL A 768 33.22 -3.29 -25.00
CA VAL A 768 32.12 -4.15 -24.53
C VAL A 768 31.69 -5.16 -25.60
N SER A 769 32.52 -5.37 -26.63
CA SER A 769 32.18 -6.18 -27.83
C SER A 769 31.87 -7.64 -27.51
N LYS A 770 32.42 -8.17 -26.40
CA LYS A 770 32.20 -9.56 -25.96
C LYS A 770 30.96 -9.73 -25.08
N LEU A 771 30.32 -8.65 -24.61
CA LEU A 771 29.11 -8.69 -23.77
C LEU A 771 27.83 -8.79 -24.62
N LYS A 772 27.67 -9.92 -25.32
CA LYS A 772 26.60 -10.12 -26.32
C LYS A 772 25.18 -10.12 -25.73
N GLU A 773 25.04 -10.55 -24.48
CA GLU A 773 23.76 -10.62 -23.75
C GLU A 773 23.44 -9.35 -22.93
N MET A 774 24.27 -8.29 -23.05
CA MET A 774 24.06 -7.05 -22.31
C MET A 774 22.76 -6.34 -22.75
N THR A 775 21.89 -6.05 -21.79
CA THR A 775 20.63 -5.32 -22.00
C THR A 775 20.69 -3.87 -21.53
N CYS A 776 21.63 -3.51 -20.65
CA CYS A 776 21.77 -2.13 -20.19
C CYS A 776 23.24 -1.72 -20.11
N LEU A 777 23.55 -0.58 -20.74
CA LEU A 777 24.81 0.12 -20.61
C LEU A 777 24.54 1.56 -20.16
N ALA A 778 25.09 1.94 -19.01
CA ALA A 778 24.94 3.29 -18.47
C ALA A 778 26.29 3.90 -18.08
N LEU A 779 26.69 4.97 -18.75
CA LEU A 779 27.91 5.71 -18.51
C LEU A 779 27.56 7.18 -18.25
N TYR A 780 27.88 7.67 -17.05
CA TYR A 780 27.56 9.02 -16.61
C TYR A 780 28.80 9.91 -16.60
N ASP A 781 28.75 11.01 -17.33
CA ASP A 781 29.80 12.03 -17.43
C ASP A 781 31.16 11.43 -17.84
N ALA A 782 31.12 10.38 -18.67
CA ALA A 782 32.29 9.57 -19.01
C ALA A 782 33.25 10.23 -20.01
N ASN A 783 32.93 11.39 -20.57
CA ASN A 783 33.79 12.14 -21.50
C ASN A 783 34.24 11.39 -22.78
N LEU A 784 33.56 10.28 -23.15
CA LEU A 784 33.89 9.47 -24.32
C LEU A 784 33.71 10.23 -25.64
N MET A 785 34.63 10.02 -26.59
CA MET A 785 34.53 10.60 -27.95
C MET A 785 33.84 9.67 -28.94
N SER A 786 33.94 8.35 -28.73
CA SER A 786 33.29 7.31 -29.52
C SER A 786 33.00 6.10 -28.66
N ILE A 787 32.08 5.25 -29.11
CA ILE A 787 31.79 3.94 -28.51
C ILE A 787 31.25 3.02 -29.60
N ASP A 788 31.67 1.75 -29.59
CA ASP A 788 31.08 0.70 -30.41
C ASP A 788 30.14 -0.16 -29.57
N VAL A 789 28.85 -0.16 -29.94
CA VAL A 789 27.81 -1.00 -29.34
C VAL A 789 27.18 -1.97 -30.36
N SER A 790 27.78 -2.11 -31.54
CA SER A 790 27.23 -2.89 -32.66
C SER A 790 27.09 -4.38 -32.37
N HIS A 791 27.87 -4.90 -31.41
CA HIS A 791 27.85 -6.28 -30.95
C HIS A 791 26.84 -6.54 -29.82
N ASN A 792 26.33 -5.49 -29.17
CA ASN A 792 25.42 -5.57 -28.02
C ASN A 792 23.95 -5.49 -28.48
N THR A 793 23.57 -6.44 -29.33
CA THR A 793 22.28 -6.45 -30.05
C THR A 793 21.05 -6.56 -29.13
N LYS A 794 21.24 -6.95 -27.86
CA LYS A 794 20.20 -7.11 -26.83
C LYS A 794 19.96 -5.85 -25.97
N LEU A 795 20.65 -4.74 -26.24
CA LEU A 795 20.48 -3.50 -25.49
C LEU A 795 19.03 -2.99 -25.52
N THR A 796 18.44 -2.80 -24.34
CA THR A 796 17.14 -2.16 -24.12
C THR A 796 17.27 -0.79 -23.46
N GLN A 797 18.38 -0.51 -22.78
CA GLN A 797 18.66 0.77 -22.16
C GLN A 797 20.09 1.22 -22.48
N LEU A 798 20.22 2.44 -22.99
CA LEU A 798 21.52 3.04 -23.28
C LEU A 798 21.55 4.47 -22.73
N ILE A 799 22.42 4.69 -21.76
CA ILE A 799 22.61 6.00 -21.11
C ILE A 799 24.07 6.38 -21.29
N LEU A 800 24.34 7.43 -22.06
CA LEU A 800 25.68 7.97 -22.32
C LEU A 800 25.68 9.48 -22.06
N LYS A 801 25.17 9.86 -20.88
CA LYS A 801 25.01 11.27 -20.49
C LYS A 801 26.38 11.92 -20.27
N GLY A 802 26.56 13.17 -20.69
CA GLY A 802 27.74 13.96 -20.35
C GLY A 802 29.03 13.45 -20.99
N SER A 803 28.91 12.80 -22.16
CA SER A 803 30.06 12.39 -22.95
C SER A 803 30.38 13.46 -24.03
N ARG A 804 31.38 13.19 -24.87
CA ARG A 804 31.80 14.09 -25.96
C ARG A 804 31.44 13.50 -27.33
N LEU A 805 30.42 12.64 -27.38
CA LEU A 805 29.99 11.93 -28.58
C LEU A 805 29.39 12.91 -29.59
N SER A 806 29.83 12.82 -30.84
CA SER A 806 29.22 13.53 -31.97
C SER A 806 28.44 12.60 -32.90
N THR A 807 28.71 11.29 -32.84
CA THR A 807 28.07 10.25 -33.64
C THR A 807 27.99 8.95 -32.82
N ILE A 808 27.01 8.10 -33.14
CA ILE A 808 26.87 6.75 -32.62
C ILE A 808 26.08 5.92 -33.64
N ASP A 809 26.52 4.69 -33.91
CA ASP A 809 25.76 3.75 -34.73
C ASP A 809 24.87 2.87 -33.83
N LEU A 810 23.56 2.96 -34.03
CA LEU A 810 22.55 2.19 -33.31
C LEU A 810 21.79 1.19 -34.21
N THR A 811 22.29 0.94 -35.43
CA THR A 811 21.61 0.12 -36.45
C THR A 811 21.30 -1.30 -35.96
N ASN A 812 22.16 -1.85 -35.10
CA ASN A 812 22.04 -3.20 -34.54
C ASN A 812 21.30 -3.26 -33.19
N ASN A 813 20.98 -2.12 -32.55
CA ASN A 813 20.42 -2.06 -31.19
C ASN A 813 18.90 -1.78 -31.21
N LYS A 814 18.16 -2.60 -31.97
CA LYS A 814 16.73 -2.38 -32.30
C LYS A 814 15.79 -2.49 -31.09
N ASP A 815 16.26 -3.07 -29.99
CA ASP A 815 15.47 -3.33 -28.79
C ASP A 815 15.52 -2.20 -27.74
N ILE A 816 16.21 -1.09 -28.02
CA ILE A 816 16.30 0.06 -27.11
C ILE A 816 14.92 0.66 -26.83
N MET A 817 14.59 0.77 -25.54
CA MET A 817 13.40 1.38 -24.96
C MET A 817 13.70 2.71 -24.26
N LEU A 818 14.93 2.88 -23.74
CA LEU A 818 15.41 4.13 -23.13
C LEU A 818 16.74 4.53 -23.76
N LEU A 819 16.79 5.73 -24.34
CA LEU A 819 18.00 6.34 -24.87
C LEU A 819 18.23 7.70 -24.21
N ASN A 820 19.34 7.83 -23.49
CA ASN A 820 19.77 9.11 -22.91
C ASN A 820 21.15 9.49 -23.42
N LEU A 821 21.20 10.54 -24.23
CA LEU A 821 22.42 11.13 -24.77
C LEU A 821 22.51 12.62 -24.41
N THR A 822 21.93 13.01 -23.27
CA THR A 822 21.98 14.38 -22.75
C THR A 822 23.43 14.86 -22.59
N ASN A 823 23.68 16.14 -22.88
CA ASN A 823 24.96 16.83 -22.77
C ASN A 823 26.08 16.15 -23.58
N ASN A 824 25.86 15.97 -24.87
CA ASN A 824 26.86 15.48 -25.82
C ASN A 824 27.12 16.53 -26.91
N ARG A 825 27.53 16.12 -28.12
CA ARG A 825 27.88 17.00 -29.23
C ARG A 825 27.18 16.60 -30.53
N PHE A 826 26.03 15.94 -30.44
CA PHE A 826 25.29 15.48 -31.62
C PHE A 826 24.73 16.66 -32.40
N SER A 827 25.07 16.74 -33.70
CA SER A 827 24.39 17.63 -34.65
C SER A 827 23.29 16.93 -35.45
N SER A 828 23.31 15.60 -35.47
CA SER A 828 22.24 14.74 -35.99
C SER A 828 22.29 13.40 -35.26
N ILE A 829 21.18 12.66 -35.26
CA ILE A 829 21.10 11.29 -34.74
C ILE A 829 20.04 10.49 -35.50
N ASP A 830 20.36 9.25 -35.89
CA ASP A 830 19.38 8.33 -36.47
C ASP A 830 18.78 7.42 -35.39
N VAL A 831 17.47 7.57 -35.16
CA VAL A 831 16.68 6.76 -34.23
C VAL A 831 15.61 5.92 -34.93
N LYS A 832 15.57 5.90 -36.28
CA LYS A 832 14.45 5.33 -37.04
C LYS A 832 14.26 3.82 -36.84
N LYS A 833 15.34 3.11 -36.49
CA LYS A 833 15.31 1.65 -36.22
C LYS A 833 14.87 1.30 -34.80
N LEU A 834 14.68 2.28 -33.92
CA LEU A 834 14.37 2.08 -32.49
C LEU A 834 12.86 2.09 -32.24
N SER A 835 12.10 1.23 -32.92
CA SER A 835 10.63 1.24 -32.87
C SER A 835 10.03 0.97 -31.48
N LYS A 836 10.83 0.46 -30.53
CA LYS A 836 10.45 0.20 -29.13
C LYS A 836 10.80 1.36 -28.18
N LEU A 837 11.39 2.45 -28.67
CA LEU A 837 11.85 3.57 -27.85
C LEU A 837 10.68 4.30 -27.18
N SER A 838 10.68 4.32 -25.85
CA SER A 838 9.66 4.97 -25.01
C SER A 838 10.17 6.24 -24.33
N TYR A 839 11.46 6.33 -24.04
CA TYR A 839 12.08 7.46 -23.35
C TYR A 839 13.29 7.96 -24.15
N LEU A 840 13.25 9.22 -24.57
CA LEU A 840 14.32 9.85 -25.34
C LEU A 840 14.78 11.15 -24.69
N PHE A 841 16.05 11.19 -24.30
CA PHE A 841 16.69 12.37 -23.72
C PHE A 841 17.90 12.78 -24.58
N LEU A 842 17.86 13.99 -25.11
CA LEU A 842 18.82 14.56 -26.04
C LEU A 842 19.18 16.01 -25.67
N ASP A 843 18.88 16.45 -24.44
CA ASP A 843 19.13 17.82 -24.01
C ASP A 843 20.60 18.22 -24.14
N GLY A 844 20.90 19.48 -24.41
CA GLY A 844 22.27 20.00 -24.39
C GLY A 844 23.16 19.44 -25.51
N ASN A 845 22.60 19.30 -26.72
CA ASN A 845 23.31 18.89 -27.93
C ASN A 845 23.32 20.05 -28.95
N LYS A 846 23.53 19.77 -30.23
CA LYS A 846 23.57 20.74 -31.34
C LYS A 846 22.60 20.37 -32.47
N LEU A 847 21.49 19.72 -32.14
CA LEU A 847 20.51 19.21 -33.11
C LEU A 847 19.74 20.38 -33.74
N LYS A 848 19.62 20.37 -35.07
CA LYS A 848 18.80 21.32 -35.85
C LYS A 848 17.49 20.71 -36.32
N ASP A 849 17.47 19.40 -36.52
CA ASP A 849 16.30 18.60 -36.79
C ASP A 849 16.41 17.22 -36.10
N ILE A 850 15.29 16.50 -36.08
CA ILE A 850 15.24 15.10 -35.70
C ILE A 850 14.03 14.41 -36.33
N ASP A 851 14.23 13.21 -36.89
CA ASP A 851 13.14 12.40 -37.44
C ASP A 851 12.62 11.40 -36.40
N LEU A 852 11.45 11.71 -35.83
CA LEU A 852 10.74 10.88 -34.84
C LEU A 852 9.62 10.04 -35.46
N SER A 853 9.49 10.03 -36.80
CA SER A 853 8.33 9.45 -37.50
C SER A 853 8.13 7.95 -37.27
N SER A 854 9.17 7.24 -36.87
CA SER A 854 9.18 5.78 -36.66
C SER A 854 9.08 5.36 -35.18
N LEU A 855 8.68 6.27 -34.27
CA LEU A 855 8.69 6.05 -32.82
C LEU A 855 7.28 6.06 -32.17
N PRO A 856 6.40 5.09 -32.48
CA PRO A 856 5.02 5.09 -31.98
C PRO A 856 4.88 4.84 -30.47
N ALA A 857 5.92 4.28 -29.84
CA ALA A 857 5.95 3.94 -28.41
C ALA A 857 6.46 5.08 -27.50
N LEU A 858 6.84 6.22 -28.08
CA LEU A 858 7.45 7.33 -27.35
C LEU A 858 6.46 7.94 -26.35
N SER A 859 6.85 7.98 -25.07
CA SER A 859 6.05 8.50 -23.94
C SER A 859 6.65 9.76 -23.34
N LEU A 860 7.97 9.86 -23.24
CA LEU A 860 8.66 11.04 -22.73
C LEU A 860 9.72 11.50 -23.73
N LEU A 861 9.68 12.79 -24.06
CA LEU A 861 10.60 13.43 -24.99
C LEU A 861 11.27 14.63 -24.34
N SER A 862 12.60 14.61 -24.25
CA SER A 862 13.42 15.72 -23.75
C SER A 862 14.51 16.06 -24.76
N ILE A 863 14.42 17.22 -25.41
CA ILE A 863 15.38 17.72 -26.41
C ILE A 863 15.64 19.22 -26.17
N GLY A 864 15.72 19.64 -24.91
CA GLY A 864 16.01 21.03 -24.58
C GLY A 864 17.45 21.46 -24.89
N SER A 865 17.73 22.76 -24.94
CA SER A 865 19.08 23.31 -25.18
C SER A 865 19.73 22.74 -26.45
N ASN A 866 19.03 22.87 -27.57
CA ASN A 866 19.47 22.48 -28.91
C ASN A 866 19.21 23.64 -29.90
N GLU A 867 19.26 23.39 -31.20
CA GLU A 867 19.04 24.39 -32.27
C GLU A 867 17.81 24.05 -33.13
N LEU A 868 16.81 23.33 -32.58
CA LEU A 868 15.64 22.89 -33.34
C LEU A 868 14.77 24.07 -33.79
N GLU A 869 14.52 24.17 -35.10
CA GLU A 869 13.59 25.17 -35.66
C GLU A 869 12.18 24.61 -35.84
N ASN A 870 12.06 23.29 -36.05
CA ASN A 870 10.79 22.58 -36.19
C ASN A 870 10.89 21.17 -35.59
N ILE A 871 9.75 20.60 -35.20
CA ILE A 871 9.65 19.20 -34.76
C ILE A 871 8.31 18.60 -35.19
N ASN A 872 8.33 17.36 -35.68
CA ASN A 872 7.13 16.62 -36.08
C ASN A 872 6.83 15.50 -35.08
N LEU A 873 5.69 15.59 -34.39
CA LEU A 873 5.26 14.63 -33.37
C LEU A 873 4.04 13.80 -33.79
N LYS A 874 3.58 13.90 -35.05
CA LYS A 874 2.31 13.32 -35.51
C LYS A 874 2.16 11.80 -35.25
N ASN A 875 3.27 11.07 -35.32
CA ASN A 875 3.29 9.61 -35.12
C ASN A 875 3.54 9.20 -33.65
N SER A 876 3.98 10.13 -32.80
CA SER A 876 4.35 9.88 -31.40
C SER A 876 3.17 10.18 -30.46
N LYS A 877 2.03 9.52 -30.69
CA LYS A 877 0.74 9.84 -30.05
C LYS A 877 0.67 9.51 -28.55
N ASN A 878 1.60 8.68 -28.05
CA ASN A 878 1.62 8.23 -26.67
C ASN A 878 2.39 9.16 -25.72
N ILE A 879 2.93 10.28 -26.21
CA ILE A 879 3.68 11.21 -25.38
C ILE A 879 2.80 11.79 -24.27
N THR A 880 3.30 11.71 -23.04
CA THR A 880 2.74 12.33 -21.83
C THR A 880 3.54 13.58 -21.42
N ASP A 881 4.84 13.61 -21.69
CA ASP A 881 5.74 14.66 -21.20
C ASP A 881 6.69 15.16 -22.30
N ILE A 882 6.70 16.47 -22.51
CA ILE A 882 7.51 17.15 -23.53
C ILE A 882 8.37 18.24 -22.90
N PHE A 883 9.69 18.13 -23.10
CA PHE A 883 10.66 19.15 -22.70
C PHE A 883 11.47 19.62 -23.92
N LEU A 884 11.13 20.79 -24.45
CA LEU A 884 11.76 21.40 -25.62
C LEU A 884 12.32 22.79 -25.30
N THR A 885 12.57 23.08 -24.02
CA THR A 885 13.10 24.34 -23.53
C THR A 885 14.39 24.74 -24.26
N ASN A 886 14.60 26.02 -24.55
CA ASN A 886 15.86 26.54 -25.10
C ASN A 886 16.20 25.94 -26.48
N ASN A 887 15.31 26.12 -27.45
CA ASN A 887 15.49 25.77 -28.87
C ASN A 887 15.18 27.01 -29.74
N ARG A 888 14.95 26.81 -31.04
CA ARG A 888 14.55 27.85 -32.00
C ARG A 888 13.13 27.63 -32.54
N LEU A 889 12.26 26.93 -31.79
CA LEU A 889 10.92 26.56 -32.26
C LEU A 889 10.01 27.80 -32.32
N GLY A 890 9.45 28.06 -33.50
CA GLY A 890 8.45 29.11 -33.69
C GLY A 890 7.01 28.60 -33.64
N ASN A 891 6.79 27.30 -33.86
CA ASN A 891 5.48 26.67 -33.87
C ASN A 891 5.61 25.17 -33.51
N ILE A 892 4.53 24.56 -33.01
CA ILE A 892 4.45 23.12 -32.77
C ILE A 892 3.01 22.62 -32.88
N ASP A 893 2.82 21.50 -33.57
CA ASP A 893 1.53 20.81 -33.61
C ASP A 893 1.48 19.72 -32.53
N LEU A 894 0.59 19.90 -31.56
CA LEU A 894 0.34 18.94 -30.46
C LEU A 894 -1.05 18.30 -30.56
N THR A 895 -1.77 18.44 -31.68
CA THR A 895 -3.14 17.94 -31.84
C THR A 895 -3.25 16.42 -31.71
N THR A 896 -2.16 15.70 -31.98
CA THR A 896 -2.10 14.24 -31.85
C THR A 896 -1.71 13.75 -30.46
N GLN A 897 -1.24 14.62 -29.56
CA GLN A 897 -0.73 14.29 -28.23
C GLN A 897 -1.84 14.40 -27.17
N THR A 898 -2.89 13.59 -27.31
CA THR A 898 -4.08 13.66 -26.45
C THR A 898 -3.84 13.23 -24.99
N LYS A 899 -2.64 12.73 -24.67
CA LYS A 899 -2.27 12.23 -23.32
C LYS A 899 -1.26 13.14 -22.61
N ILE A 900 -0.98 14.32 -23.15
CA ILE A 900 0.02 15.22 -22.59
C ILE A 900 -0.41 15.72 -21.19
N ASN A 901 0.52 15.66 -20.24
CA ASN A 901 0.37 16.09 -18.85
C ASN A 901 1.31 17.25 -18.52
N SER A 902 2.52 17.25 -19.11
CA SER A 902 3.53 18.29 -18.95
C SER A 902 4.10 18.73 -20.30
N CYS A 903 4.26 20.05 -20.47
CA CYS A 903 4.84 20.63 -21.67
C CYS A 903 5.71 21.85 -21.33
N HIS A 904 6.98 21.80 -21.71
CA HIS A 904 7.95 22.86 -21.50
C HIS A 904 8.45 23.37 -22.86
N LEU A 905 8.09 24.60 -23.20
CA LEU A 905 8.40 25.29 -24.45
C LEU A 905 9.11 26.63 -24.21
N ASP A 906 9.52 26.93 -22.98
CA ASP A 906 10.20 28.19 -22.67
C ASP A 906 11.53 28.34 -23.41
N ARG A 907 11.99 29.58 -23.57
CA ARG A 907 13.22 29.98 -24.27
C ARG A 907 13.26 29.52 -25.73
N ASN A 908 12.15 29.67 -26.44
CA ASN A 908 12.03 29.39 -27.88
C ASN A 908 11.68 30.67 -28.66
N LEU A 909 11.16 30.54 -29.89
CA LEU A 909 10.72 31.64 -30.75
C LEU A 909 9.19 31.73 -30.86
N PHE A 910 8.43 31.14 -29.91
CA PHE A 910 6.98 31.17 -29.96
C PHE A 910 6.44 32.59 -29.73
N LYS A 911 5.53 33.01 -30.60
CA LYS A 911 4.65 34.16 -30.42
C LYS A 911 3.35 33.74 -29.72
N LEU A 912 2.54 34.71 -29.27
CA LEU A 912 1.24 34.44 -28.65
C LEU A 912 0.33 33.67 -29.61
N SER A 913 0.35 34.02 -30.91
CA SER A 913 -0.42 33.39 -31.98
C SER A 913 0.00 31.96 -32.31
N THR A 914 1.26 31.61 -32.07
CA THR A 914 1.85 30.32 -32.44
C THR A 914 1.99 29.33 -31.27
N LEU A 915 1.77 29.77 -30.03
CA LEU A 915 1.77 28.87 -28.87
C LEU A 915 0.67 27.80 -29.01
N PRO A 916 0.94 26.53 -28.66
CA PRO A 916 -0.05 25.48 -28.78
C PRO A 916 -1.16 25.63 -27.74
N ARG A 917 -2.36 25.19 -28.10
CA ARG A 917 -3.55 25.29 -27.26
C ARG A 917 -3.70 23.98 -26.49
N VAL A 918 -3.06 23.91 -25.33
CA VAL A 918 -3.11 22.75 -24.43
C VAL A 918 -3.72 23.14 -23.08
N SER A 919 -4.54 22.25 -22.50
CA SER A 919 -5.18 22.45 -21.20
C SER A 919 -4.60 21.43 -20.21
N ILE A 920 -3.44 21.77 -19.63
CA ILE A 920 -2.70 20.91 -18.71
C ILE A 920 -2.19 21.72 -17.52
N ASN A 921 -2.04 21.06 -16.37
CA ASN A 921 -1.61 21.71 -15.12
C ASN A 921 -0.16 22.23 -15.19
N PHE A 922 0.69 21.58 -15.98
CA PHE A 922 2.12 21.88 -16.08
C PHE A 922 2.50 22.31 -17.50
N PHE A 923 2.08 23.53 -17.87
CA PHE A 923 2.48 24.15 -19.12
C PHE A 923 3.43 25.33 -18.87
N ILE A 924 4.71 25.14 -19.20
CA ILE A 924 5.75 26.16 -19.09
C ILE A 924 6.06 26.69 -20.48
N TYR A 925 5.70 27.95 -20.74
CA TYR A 925 5.86 28.59 -22.05
C TYR A 925 6.55 29.96 -21.97
N HIS A 926 7.08 30.34 -20.81
CA HIS A 926 7.76 31.63 -20.61
C HIS A 926 9.13 31.43 -19.94
N PRO A 927 10.15 32.26 -20.26
CA PRO A 927 10.14 33.35 -21.25
C PRO A 927 10.18 32.83 -22.71
N GLN A 928 10.07 33.72 -23.70
CA GLN A 928 10.37 33.44 -25.12
C GLN A 928 11.40 34.48 -25.62
N ALA A 929 12.07 34.22 -26.74
CA ALA A 929 12.95 35.19 -27.37
C ALA A 929 12.14 36.38 -27.92
N ASP A 930 12.83 37.51 -28.09
CA ASP A 930 12.23 38.73 -28.61
C ASP A 930 11.83 38.56 -30.09
N VAL A 931 10.67 39.11 -30.45
CA VAL A 931 10.15 39.16 -31.81
C VAL A 931 10.99 40.15 -32.63
N VAL A 932 11.60 39.65 -33.70
CA VAL A 932 12.47 40.45 -34.57
C VAL A 932 11.64 41.40 -35.44
N ILE A 933 11.92 42.70 -35.32
CA ILE A 933 11.41 43.81 -36.10
C ILE A 933 12.60 44.51 -36.80
N PRO A 934 12.51 44.84 -38.10
CA PRO A 934 13.57 45.58 -38.79
C PRO A 934 13.76 47.00 -38.25
N ASP A 935 15.01 47.47 -38.17
CA ASP A 935 15.33 48.85 -37.79
C ASP A 935 14.79 49.85 -38.83
N GLY A 936 14.42 51.06 -38.38
CA GLY A 936 14.06 52.18 -39.26
C GLY A 936 12.64 52.14 -39.86
N VAL A 937 11.77 51.25 -39.40
CA VAL A 937 10.38 51.16 -39.88
C VAL A 937 9.48 52.19 -39.19
N GLY A 938 8.73 52.98 -39.98
CA GLY A 938 7.70 53.90 -39.45
C GLY A 938 6.39 53.21 -39.07
N LYS A 939 6.24 51.93 -39.43
CA LYS A 939 5.07 51.09 -39.19
C LYS A 939 5.51 49.69 -38.75
N VAL A 940 4.94 49.20 -37.66
CA VAL A 940 5.20 47.85 -37.12
C VAL A 940 3.90 47.07 -37.11
N ASP A 941 3.88 45.94 -37.80
CA ASP A 941 2.70 45.07 -37.92
C ASP A 941 2.82 43.87 -36.97
N LEU A 942 2.05 43.91 -35.89
CA LEU A 942 1.88 42.81 -34.94
C LEU A 942 0.42 42.34 -34.92
N SER A 943 -0.32 42.54 -36.03
CA SER A 943 -1.75 42.20 -36.12
C SER A 943 -2.04 40.71 -35.87
N SER A 944 -1.10 39.82 -36.18
CA SER A 944 -1.20 38.40 -35.85
C SER A 944 -1.32 38.13 -34.35
N GLU A 945 -0.83 39.05 -33.52
CA GLU A 945 -0.86 38.94 -32.07
C GLU A 945 -2.06 39.67 -31.47
N TYR A 946 -2.92 40.34 -32.25
CA TYR A 946 -3.96 41.23 -31.73
C TYR A 946 -5.07 40.52 -30.97
N ASN A 947 -5.62 39.43 -31.52
CA ASN A 947 -6.72 38.67 -30.91
C ASN A 947 -6.34 37.20 -30.83
N ILE A 948 -6.12 36.71 -29.61
CA ILE A 948 -5.76 35.33 -29.32
C ILE A 948 -6.94 34.66 -28.63
N ASP A 949 -7.70 33.86 -29.38
CA ASP A 949 -8.88 33.13 -28.89
C ASP A 949 -9.91 34.01 -28.14
N GLY A 950 -10.13 35.25 -28.60
CA GLY A 950 -11.06 36.21 -27.97
C GLY A 950 -10.42 37.11 -26.91
N HIS A 951 -9.13 36.93 -26.61
CA HIS A 951 -8.37 37.80 -25.71
C HIS A 951 -7.55 38.80 -26.53
N PHE A 952 -7.79 40.09 -26.31
CA PHE A 952 -7.07 41.16 -27.01
C PHE A 952 -5.72 41.44 -26.36
N THR A 953 -4.67 41.54 -27.18
CA THR A 953 -3.32 41.84 -26.71
C THR A 953 -3.17 43.32 -26.39
N LYS A 954 -2.61 43.61 -25.23
CA LYS A 954 -2.15 44.94 -24.85
C LYS A 954 -0.71 45.14 -25.34
N TYR A 955 -0.51 46.22 -26.10
CA TYR A 955 0.79 46.64 -26.62
C TYR A 955 1.29 47.82 -25.82
N THR A 956 2.54 47.79 -25.38
CA THR A 956 3.17 48.90 -24.67
C THR A 956 4.52 49.16 -25.28
N TRP A 957 4.69 50.30 -25.93
CA TRP A 957 5.96 50.74 -26.47
C TRP A 957 6.80 51.45 -25.41
N LEU A 958 8.06 51.04 -25.25
CA LEU A 958 9.00 51.61 -24.30
C LEU A 958 10.30 51.98 -25.00
N LYS A 959 10.97 52.99 -24.46
CA LYS A 959 12.37 53.30 -24.77
C LYS A 959 13.31 52.30 -24.10
N GLN A 960 14.58 52.32 -24.47
CA GLN A 960 15.60 51.44 -23.90
C GLN A 960 15.74 51.59 -22.36
N ASP A 961 15.48 52.78 -21.82
CA ASP A 961 15.45 53.07 -20.37
C ASP A 961 14.15 52.62 -19.66
N SER A 962 13.25 51.93 -20.37
CA SER A 962 11.92 51.51 -19.92
C SER A 962 10.90 52.65 -19.70
N THR A 963 11.16 53.84 -20.24
CA THR A 963 10.16 54.91 -20.27
C THR A 963 9.07 54.58 -21.30
N ILE A 964 7.79 54.61 -20.86
CA ILE A 964 6.63 54.30 -21.70
C ILE A 964 6.35 55.43 -22.70
N LEU A 965 6.17 55.08 -23.98
CA LEU A 965 5.70 55.99 -25.01
C LEU A 965 4.18 56.18 -24.94
N LYS A 966 3.74 57.44 -25.08
CA LYS A 966 2.32 57.82 -25.06
C LYS A 966 1.66 57.64 -26.43
N GLU A 967 0.64 56.78 -26.51
CA GLU A 967 -0.25 56.64 -27.66
C GLU A 967 -0.96 57.97 -27.99
N GLY A 968 -1.19 58.25 -29.28
CA GLY A 968 -1.74 59.50 -29.81
C GLY A 968 -0.72 60.65 -29.91
N ASN A 969 0.45 60.53 -29.26
CA ASN A 969 1.55 61.50 -29.36
C ASN A 969 2.77 60.90 -30.07
N HIS A 970 3.20 59.70 -29.68
CA HIS A 970 4.37 59.03 -30.24
C HIS A 970 4.00 58.04 -31.33
N TYR A 971 2.89 57.31 -31.13
CA TYR A 971 2.38 56.32 -32.07
C TYR A 971 0.85 56.25 -32.01
N THR A 972 0.23 55.67 -33.03
CA THR A 972 -1.15 55.15 -32.97
C THR A 972 -1.09 53.64 -33.12
N ILE A 973 -1.99 52.90 -32.48
CA ILE A 973 -2.13 51.47 -32.70
C ILE A 973 -3.58 51.11 -33.03
N LYS A 974 -3.78 50.34 -34.09
CA LYS A 974 -5.08 49.81 -34.47
C LYS A 974 -4.93 48.36 -34.88
N ASP A 975 -5.71 47.47 -34.27
CA ASP A 975 -5.74 46.03 -34.59
C ASP A 975 -4.34 45.37 -34.60
N GLY A 976 -3.47 45.78 -33.66
CA GLY A 976 -2.08 45.30 -33.55
C GLY A 976 -1.07 45.97 -34.50
N VAL A 977 -1.50 46.92 -35.34
CA VAL A 977 -0.63 47.67 -36.24
C VAL A 977 -0.27 49.02 -35.63
N THR A 978 1.01 49.22 -35.31
CA THR A 978 1.54 50.48 -34.78
C THR A 978 2.06 51.37 -35.91
N VAL A 979 1.69 52.65 -35.92
CA VAL A 979 2.26 53.69 -36.78
C VAL A 979 2.88 54.79 -35.92
N PHE A 980 4.17 55.05 -36.09
CA PHE A 980 4.88 56.11 -35.36
C PHE A 980 4.58 57.48 -35.99
N LEU A 981 4.18 58.45 -35.17
CA LEU A 981 3.75 59.78 -35.62
C LEU A 981 4.92 60.76 -35.76
N LYS A 982 6.06 60.45 -35.15
CA LYS A 982 7.28 61.26 -35.14
C LYS A 982 8.50 60.37 -34.93
N GLN A 983 9.66 60.83 -35.42
CA GLN A 983 10.93 60.14 -35.21
C GLN A 983 11.29 60.13 -33.73
N VAL A 984 11.65 58.94 -33.21
CA VAL A 984 12.18 58.76 -31.86
C VAL A 984 13.69 58.54 -32.00
N ASN A 985 14.50 59.42 -31.41
CA ASN A 985 15.96 59.44 -31.60
C ASN A 985 16.71 58.37 -30.77
N GLU A 986 16.03 57.29 -30.39
CA GLU A 986 16.56 56.17 -29.61
C GLU A 986 15.80 54.89 -29.95
N LYS A 987 16.38 53.72 -29.63
CA LYS A 987 15.72 52.43 -29.87
C LYS A 987 14.53 52.26 -28.92
N VAL A 988 13.44 51.71 -29.47
CA VAL A 988 12.19 51.45 -28.75
C VAL A 988 11.78 50.00 -28.99
N TYR A 989 11.15 49.38 -28.00
CA TYR A 989 10.63 48.02 -28.09
C TYR A 989 9.18 47.95 -27.60
N CYS A 990 8.42 46.99 -28.11
CA CYS A 990 7.06 46.73 -27.70
C CYS A 990 7.00 45.55 -26.75
N VAL A 991 6.30 45.69 -25.62
CA VAL A 991 5.88 44.60 -24.75
C VAL A 991 4.42 44.25 -25.08
N MET A 992 4.17 42.98 -25.37
CA MET A 992 2.87 42.40 -25.63
C MET A 992 2.44 41.56 -24.42
N GLN A 993 1.23 41.83 -23.92
CA GLN A 993 0.59 41.09 -22.83
C GLN A 993 -0.79 40.63 -23.27
N ASN A 994 -1.12 39.35 -23.05
CA ASN A 994 -2.41 38.78 -23.41
C ASN A 994 -2.90 37.82 -22.32
N ASP A 995 -4.16 37.96 -21.92
CA ASP A 995 -4.76 37.18 -20.83
C ASP A 995 -4.86 35.68 -21.11
N LYS A 996 -4.78 35.27 -22.38
CA LYS A 996 -4.71 33.85 -22.76
C LYS A 996 -3.42 33.19 -22.26
N PHE A 997 -2.32 33.92 -22.26
CA PHE A 997 -1.00 33.47 -21.84
C PHE A 997 -0.44 34.42 -20.78
N PRO A 998 -1.06 34.50 -19.59
CA PRO A 998 -0.85 35.59 -18.64
C PRO A 998 0.58 35.63 -18.07
N LYS A 999 1.34 34.54 -18.17
CA LYS A 999 2.73 34.46 -17.70
C LYS A 999 3.75 34.92 -18.75
N LEU A 1000 3.36 35.08 -20.02
CA LEU A 1000 4.26 35.50 -21.10
C LEU A 1000 4.15 37.01 -21.34
N GLN A 1001 5.26 37.70 -21.11
CA GLN A 1001 5.48 39.07 -21.61
C GLN A 1001 6.36 38.97 -22.85
N LEU A 1002 5.75 38.98 -24.03
CA LEU A 1002 6.49 38.87 -25.29
C LEU A 1002 7.01 40.24 -25.69
N LYS A 1003 8.29 40.35 -26.06
CA LYS A 1003 8.91 41.62 -26.42
C LYS A 1003 9.33 41.64 -27.88
N THR A 1004 9.50 42.83 -28.45
CA THR A 1004 10.28 42.99 -29.69
C THR A 1004 11.75 43.29 -29.36
N ASN A 1005 12.65 43.09 -30.32
CA ASN A 1005 14.09 43.37 -30.21
C ASN A 1005 14.44 44.87 -30.21
#